data_AF-A0A5B0PKV8-F1
#
_entry.id   AF-A0A5B0PKV8-F1
#
_cell.length_a   1.000
_cell.length_b   1.000
_cell.length_c   1.000
_cell.angle_alpha   90.00
_cell.angle_beta   90.00
_cell.angle_gamma   90.00
#
_symmetry.space_group_name_H-M   'P 1'
#
loop_
_entity.id
_entity.type
_entity.pdbx_description
1 polymer ?
#
loop_
_entity_poly.entity_id
_entity_poly.type
_entity_poly.pdbx_seq_one_letter_code
_entity_poly.pdbx_strand_id
1 'polypeptide(L)'
;MTNSPVVVRRAVRPEDLPPAFVNRPAAYLSSLFENGGPGTVVLLAQGSIWELEAILKIAVNDAELATEGYPTDPNLHAQVHSVGEGEATAIFFHNTSHVKLSHLTIDGRRPDKGWVDGGGPLIACGGREGKDPVVQYCVIRHPRGWSSLQVFDNCEGGRVIGNKIGPAGLPAPKGPWADGLSIACRNGLIANNEIVDATDGAIVLFCAPGTMCIGNTIIADKQNLLGGINMVDMGPYSCDYTDTRVFNNVIKSTGAHIKLGIGIGPLAWCPTWNENTFGGKVIDNTFGPGRFGYAIGMSGCRDFEVVGNRVTAGTTFTGDLSGMQEPLNAPPMAFLKASQPGLVENCVIQQDFIEGRAAFLIGVEDRPARKFRFQGSQLNLTSTDGPIVLDRARISLETTGELRVLCNATSRVLWTSGSAGSVIGARLSLEDNGHLTIREAGTGKLLWDPVQFLEGCFQVGNQAALTVSDESPYLSLWSECNSLVWASEYVFGKGSFELAPNQFICICPTRTRAQPPPIPPRIGAVLDNISHAVHHPPPMIPARPLPPPAYIFLDPVTSNLVIHRGPHPHQPHGHVLWASDLFGHLPKQIASRANPGCETRCAFQGGDGNLVIYANPHDHQPEERCAVWASGTCCEKLLITYEAEQGVQIHFLDPQGLILKSIP
;
A
#
# COMPACT_ATOMS: atom_id res chain seq x y z
N MET A 1 42.70 -6.70 -39.96
CA MET A 1 41.38 -6.04 -40.04
C MET A 1 41.25 -5.45 -41.43
N THR A 2 40.59 -6.16 -42.34
CA THR A 2 40.18 -5.64 -43.64
C THR A 2 38.91 -4.83 -43.42
N ASN A 3 38.99 -3.51 -43.54
CA ASN A 3 37.81 -2.62 -43.49
C ASN A 3 36.92 -2.93 -44.69
N SER A 4 35.91 -3.77 -44.50
CA SER A 4 34.77 -3.83 -45.42
C SER A 4 34.12 -2.44 -45.46
N PRO A 5 33.71 -1.94 -46.64
CA PRO A 5 33.08 -0.63 -46.75
C PRO A 5 31.76 -0.61 -45.96
N VAL A 6 31.59 0.39 -45.11
CA VAL A 6 30.34 0.65 -44.38
C VAL A 6 29.20 0.86 -45.38
N VAL A 7 28.18 0.01 -45.34
CA VAL A 7 27.00 0.13 -46.19
C VAL A 7 26.06 1.15 -45.59
N VAL A 8 25.84 2.26 -46.30
CA VAL A 8 24.86 3.28 -45.91
C VAL A 8 23.72 3.30 -46.94
N ARG A 9 22.50 3.01 -46.49
CA ARG A 9 21.26 3.16 -47.26
C ARG A 9 20.56 4.43 -46.79
N ARG A 10 20.36 5.38 -47.71
CA ARG A 10 19.84 6.72 -47.41
C ARG A 10 18.44 6.90 -47.97
N ALA A 11 17.64 7.67 -47.25
CA ALA A 11 16.29 8.07 -47.59
C ALA A 11 15.42 6.90 -48.08
N VAL A 12 15.54 5.75 -47.40
CA VAL A 12 14.81 4.53 -47.74
C VAL A 12 13.32 4.79 -47.53
N ARG A 13 12.51 4.40 -48.52
CA ARG A 13 11.08 4.72 -48.63
C ARG A 13 10.24 3.46 -48.83
N PRO A 14 9.05 3.37 -48.22
CA PRO A 14 8.11 2.28 -48.48
C PRO A 14 7.66 2.21 -49.95
N GLU A 15 7.53 3.35 -50.63
CA GLU A 15 7.14 3.44 -52.04
C GLU A 15 8.18 2.88 -53.00
N ASP A 16 9.44 2.76 -52.57
CA ASP A 16 10.56 2.24 -53.36
C ASP A 16 10.82 0.75 -53.11
N LEU A 17 9.93 0.06 -52.38
CA LEU A 17 10.06 -1.36 -52.08
C LEU A 17 10.06 -2.21 -53.36
N PRO A 18 10.99 -3.18 -53.50
CA PRO A 18 10.91 -4.13 -54.60
C PRO A 18 9.59 -4.89 -54.59
N PRO A 19 9.06 -5.34 -55.76
CA PRO A 19 7.75 -6.00 -55.84
C PRO A 19 7.55 -7.17 -54.87
N ALA A 20 8.61 -7.92 -54.56
CA ALA A 20 8.58 -9.04 -53.62
C ALA A 20 8.36 -8.63 -52.14
N PHE A 21 8.53 -7.35 -51.82
CA PHE A 21 8.49 -6.81 -50.46
C PHE A 21 7.37 -5.78 -50.20
N VAL A 22 6.52 -5.50 -51.18
CA VAL A 22 5.45 -4.49 -51.05
C VAL A 22 4.55 -4.75 -49.84
N ASN A 23 4.25 -6.02 -49.54
CA ASN A 23 3.49 -6.43 -48.34
C ASN A 23 4.38 -7.02 -47.24
N ARG A 24 5.70 -6.83 -47.35
CA ARG A 24 6.70 -7.38 -46.43
C ARG A 24 7.81 -6.37 -46.05
N PRO A 25 7.45 -5.16 -45.61
CA PRO A 25 8.43 -4.12 -45.26
C PRO A 25 9.39 -4.54 -44.14
N ALA A 26 8.96 -5.29 -43.12
CA ALA A 26 9.84 -5.76 -42.05
C ALA A 26 10.90 -6.72 -42.60
N ALA A 27 10.50 -7.65 -43.47
CA ALA A 27 11.43 -8.54 -44.15
C ALA A 27 12.44 -7.78 -45.02
N TYR A 28 12.00 -6.73 -45.73
CA TYR A 28 12.90 -5.91 -46.53
C TYR A 28 13.94 -5.20 -45.67
N LEU A 29 13.51 -4.48 -44.63
CA LEU A 29 14.42 -3.74 -43.75
C LEU A 29 15.40 -4.69 -43.05
N SER A 30 14.94 -5.85 -42.59
CA SER A 30 15.81 -6.88 -42.01
C SER A 30 16.86 -7.37 -43.03
N SER A 31 16.46 -7.56 -44.29
CA SER A 31 17.39 -7.98 -45.36
C SER A 31 18.45 -6.93 -45.69
N LEU A 32 18.19 -5.63 -45.46
CA LEU A 32 19.21 -4.59 -45.66
C LEU A 32 20.36 -4.76 -44.68
N PHE A 33 20.06 -5.09 -43.42
CA PHE A 33 21.06 -5.37 -42.40
C PHE A 33 21.79 -6.70 -42.65
N GLU A 34 21.04 -7.76 -42.98
CA GLU A 34 21.61 -9.08 -43.27
C GLU A 34 22.60 -9.03 -44.44
N ASN A 35 22.22 -8.37 -45.54
CA ASN A 35 23.06 -8.27 -46.73
C ASN A 35 24.20 -7.24 -46.58
N GLY A 36 23.99 -6.19 -45.78
CA GLY A 36 25.00 -5.16 -45.54
C GLY A 36 26.09 -5.59 -44.56
N GLY A 37 25.76 -6.45 -43.60
CA GLY A 37 26.68 -6.93 -42.57
C GLY A 37 26.93 -5.91 -41.44
N PRO A 38 27.91 -6.18 -40.56
CA PRO A 38 28.26 -5.27 -39.47
C PRO A 38 28.61 -3.85 -39.95
N GLY A 39 28.19 -2.84 -39.20
CA GLY A 39 28.38 -1.43 -39.57
C GLY A 39 27.28 -0.85 -40.45
N THR A 40 26.29 -1.65 -40.88
CA THR A 40 25.24 -1.18 -41.81
C THR A 40 24.38 -0.08 -41.19
N VAL A 41 24.24 1.03 -41.92
CA VAL A 41 23.38 2.16 -41.55
C VAL A 41 22.20 2.24 -42.51
N VAL A 42 20.98 2.18 -41.97
CA VAL A 42 19.73 2.35 -42.71
C VAL A 42 19.04 3.62 -42.22
N LEU A 43 18.96 4.62 -43.11
CA LEU A 43 18.28 5.88 -42.87
C LEU A 43 16.95 5.90 -43.63
N LEU A 44 15.85 5.90 -42.88
CA LEU A 44 14.49 5.98 -43.39
C LEU A 44 14.16 7.43 -43.77
N ALA A 45 13.41 7.64 -44.85
CA ALA A 45 12.99 8.98 -45.24
C ALA A 45 12.11 9.63 -44.14
N GLN A 46 12.29 10.94 -43.93
CA GLN A 46 11.51 11.71 -42.96
C GLN A 46 10.00 11.59 -43.24
N GLY A 47 9.22 11.37 -42.18
CA GLY A 47 7.76 11.21 -42.24
C GLY A 47 7.26 9.95 -42.96
N SER A 48 8.15 9.06 -43.41
CA SER A 48 7.73 7.77 -44.02
C SER A 48 7.05 6.87 -42.99
N ILE A 49 6.08 6.06 -43.44
CA ILE A 49 5.31 5.15 -42.58
C ILE A 49 5.58 3.71 -43.00
N TRP A 50 6.05 2.89 -42.05
CA TRP A 50 6.44 1.50 -42.23
C TRP A 50 5.52 0.60 -41.41
N GLU A 51 4.53 0.00 -42.08
CA GLU A 51 3.58 -0.94 -41.50
C GLU A 51 4.19 -2.35 -41.44
N LEU A 52 4.80 -2.72 -40.32
CA LEU A 52 5.51 -3.98 -40.15
C LEU A 52 4.55 -5.16 -40.02
N GLU A 53 4.63 -6.07 -41.00
CA GLU A 53 3.88 -7.33 -41.02
C GLU A 53 4.43 -8.37 -40.04
N ALA A 54 5.70 -8.22 -39.66
CA ALA A 54 6.46 -9.10 -38.77
C ALA A 54 7.54 -8.29 -38.05
N ILE A 55 8.34 -8.94 -37.21
CA ILE A 55 9.44 -8.30 -36.48
C ILE A 55 10.55 -7.81 -37.45
N LEU A 56 10.95 -6.54 -37.35
CA LEU A 56 12.17 -6.03 -37.96
C LEU A 56 13.37 -6.50 -37.13
N LYS A 57 14.20 -7.36 -37.72
CA LYS A 57 15.38 -7.94 -37.06
C LYS A 57 16.66 -7.26 -37.52
N ILE A 58 17.45 -6.76 -36.56
CA ILE A 58 18.82 -6.29 -36.78
C ILE A 58 19.74 -7.31 -36.10
N ALA A 59 20.34 -8.20 -36.89
CA ALA A 59 21.13 -9.33 -36.39
C ALA A 59 22.65 -9.16 -36.62
N VAL A 60 23.11 -7.92 -36.78
CA VAL A 60 24.51 -7.57 -37.06
C VAL A 60 24.96 -6.45 -36.13
N ASN A 61 26.24 -6.49 -35.74
CA ASN A 61 26.83 -5.48 -34.85
C ASN A 61 27.04 -4.14 -35.56
N ASP A 62 27.25 -3.10 -34.76
CA ASP A 62 27.63 -1.75 -35.23
C ASP A 62 26.60 -1.13 -36.20
N ALA A 63 25.37 -1.63 -36.19
CA ALA A 63 24.31 -1.21 -37.11
C ALA A 63 23.50 -0.04 -36.57
N GLU A 64 22.92 0.73 -37.49
CA GLU A 64 22.05 1.84 -37.14
C GLU A 64 20.76 1.81 -37.97
N LEU A 65 19.62 1.97 -37.30
CA LEU A 65 18.35 2.32 -37.91
C LEU A 65 17.93 3.70 -37.41
N ALA A 66 17.78 4.65 -38.33
CA ALA A 66 17.39 6.00 -37.97
C ALA A 66 16.57 6.69 -39.05
N THR A 67 16.04 7.87 -38.73
CA THR A 67 15.50 8.78 -39.75
C THR A 67 16.63 9.59 -40.40
N GLU A 68 16.57 9.72 -41.73
CA GLU A 68 17.48 10.54 -42.53
C GLU A 68 17.59 11.96 -41.98
N GLY A 69 18.82 12.39 -41.69
CA GLY A 69 19.11 13.73 -41.22
C GLY A 69 18.89 13.95 -39.71
N TYR A 70 18.49 12.92 -38.95
CA TYR A 70 18.35 12.98 -37.49
C TYR A 70 17.50 14.19 -37.02
N PRO A 71 16.27 14.35 -37.52
CA PRO A 71 15.48 15.55 -37.26
C PRO A 71 15.10 15.67 -35.78
N THR A 72 15.33 16.84 -35.20
CA THR A 72 14.95 17.14 -33.80
C THR A 72 13.45 17.26 -33.60
N ASP A 73 12.69 17.57 -34.66
CA ASP A 73 11.22 17.57 -34.64
C ASP A 73 10.69 16.14 -34.78
N PRO A 74 9.99 15.59 -33.76
CA PRO A 74 9.41 14.26 -33.82
C PRO A 74 8.41 14.05 -34.96
N ASN A 75 7.77 15.11 -35.48
CA ASN A 75 6.84 14.99 -36.60
C ASN A 75 7.52 14.60 -37.92
N LEU A 76 8.84 14.78 -37.99
CA LEU A 76 9.65 14.39 -39.15
C LEU A 76 10.23 12.99 -39.01
N HIS A 77 10.06 12.32 -37.86
CA HIS A 77 10.53 10.95 -37.66
C HIS A 77 9.84 10.00 -38.66
N ALA A 78 10.60 9.06 -39.22
CA ALA A 78 10.02 7.89 -39.84
C ALA A 78 9.25 7.10 -38.77
N GLN A 79 8.07 6.60 -39.15
CA GLN A 79 7.14 5.89 -38.29
C GLN A 79 7.22 4.40 -38.60
N VAL A 80 7.35 3.59 -37.55
CA VAL A 80 7.39 2.13 -37.60
C VAL A 80 6.22 1.61 -36.77
N HIS A 81 5.27 0.96 -37.43
CA HIS A 81 4.04 0.47 -36.82
C HIS A 81 4.05 -1.05 -36.77
N SER A 82 3.83 -1.65 -35.59
CA SER A 82 3.62 -3.11 -35.51
C SER A 82 2.16 -3.43 -35.85
N VAL A 83 1.93 -4.08 -37.00
CA VAL A 83 0.56 -4.44 -37.45
C VAL A 83 0.32 -5.92 -37.65
N GLY A 84 1.36 -6.75 -37.52
CA GLY A 84 1.27 -8.20 -37.56
C GLY A 84 0.27 -8.75 -36.54
N GLU A 85 -0.56 -9.70 -36.96
CA GLU A 85 -1.46 -10.41 -36.05
C GLU A 85 -0.66 -11.20 -35.01
N GLY A 86 -1.02 -11.06 -33.73
CA GLY A 86 -0.29 -11.71 -32.64
C GLY A 86 1.12 -11.16 -32.37
N GLU A 87 1.61 -10.16 -33.11
CA GLU A 87 2.97 -9.65 -32.92
C GLU A 87 3.03 -8.40 -32.04
N ALA A 88 3.65 -8.56 -30.86
CA ALA A 88 3.84 -7.48 -29.90
C ALA A 88 5.13 -6.68 -30.12
N THR A 89 6.15 -7.32 -30.69
CA THR A 89 7.48 -6.75 -30.92
C THR A 89 7.57 -6.16 -32.33
N ALA A 90 7.95 -4.89 -32.43
CA ALA A 90 8.23 -4.24 -33.71
C ALA A 90 9.68 -4.44 -34.15
N ILE A 91 10.61 -4.20 -33.23
CA ILE A 91 12.05 -4.17 -33.53
C ILE A 91 12.80 -5.06 -32.54
N PHE A 92 13.65 -5.93 -33.08
CA PHE A 92 14.42 -6.90 -32.32
C PHE A 92 15.90 -6.87 -32.73
N PHE A 93 16.78 -6.63 -31.77
CA PHE A 93 18.23 -6.63 -31.96
C PHE A 93 18.96 -7.20 -30.74
N HIS A 94 18.40 -8.26 -30.18
CA HIS A 94 18.97 -9.02 -29.07
C HIS A 94 20.30 -9.70 -29.47
N ASN A 95 21.23 -9.82 -28.52
CA ASN A 95 22.56 -10.40 -28.71
C ASN A 95 23.39 -9.72 -29.81
N THR A 96 23.21 -8.41 -30.00
CA THR A 96 24.03 -7.59 -30.89
C THR A 96 24.75 -6.48 -30.13
N SER A 97 25.91 -6.07 -30.63
CA SER A 97 26.75 -5.03 -30.03
C SER A 97 26.72 -3.73 -30.81
N HIS A 98 26.69 -2.59 -30.11
CA HIS A 98 26.71 -1.22 -30.65
C HIS A 98 25.60 -0.90 -31.66
N VAL A 99 24.46 -1.60 -31.60
CA VAL A 99 23.31 -1.31 -32.45
C VAL A 99 22.57 -0.09 -31.93
N LYS A 100 22.23 0.82 -32.83
CA LYS A 100 21.61 2.12 -32.53
C LYS A 100 20.25 2.27 -33.22
N LEU A 101 19.24 2.62 -32.44
CA LEU A 101 17.97 3.18 -32.91
C LEU A 101 17.94 4.68 -32.63
N SER A 102 17.57 5.49 -33.62
CA SER A 102 17.54 6.94 -33.42
C SER A 102 16.51 7.71 -34.23
N HIS A 103 15.83 8.68 -33.59
CA HIS A 103 14.89 9.59 -34.26
C HIS A 103 13.77 8.86 -35.00
N LEU A 104 13.18 7.83 -34.39
CA LEU A 104 12.06 7.06 -34.94
C LEU A 104 10.81 7.26 -34.08
N THR A 105 9.64 7.21 -34.71
CA THR A 105 8.38 6.95 -34.00
C THR A 105 8.06 5.46 -34.12
N ILE A 106 7.97 4.76 -32.99
CA ILE A 106 7.72 3.32 -32.92
C ILE A 106 6.40 3.12 -32.19
N ASP A 107 5.39 2.64 -32.91
CA ASP A 107 4.03 2.52 -32.42
C ASP A 107 3.59 1.06 -32.44
N GLY A 108 3.24 0.52 -31.28
CA GLY A 108 2.72 -0.83 -31.18
C GLY A 108 1.27 -0.95 -31.64
N ARG A 109 0.54 0.15 -31.89
CA ARG A 109 -0.85 0.13 -32.39
C ARG A 109 -1.84 -0.60 -31.46
N ARG A 110 -1.58 -0.66 -30.14
CA ARG A 110 -2.51 -1.29 -29.18
C ARG A 110 -3.96 -0.77 -29.26
N PRO A 111 -4.25 0.54 -29.45
CA PRO A 111 -5.63 1.04 -29.54
C PRO A 111 -6.50 0.37 -30.62
N ASP A 112 -5.91 -0.01 -31.76
CA ASP A 112 -6.63 -0.61 -32.89
C ASP A 112 -6.30 -2.10 -33.11
N LYS A 113 -5.10 -2.55 -32.72
CA LYS A 113 -4.65 -3.95 -32.85
C LYS A 113 -4.80 -4.79 -31.58
N GLY A 114 -5.21 -4.18 -30.48
CA GLY A 114 -5.43 -4.85 -29.20
C GLY A 114 -4.15 -5.34 -28.53
N TRP A 115 -4.33 -5.89 -27.33
CA TRP A 115 -3.29 -6.54 -26.53
C TRP A 115 -2.96 -7.94 -27.09
N VAL A 116 -1.70 -8.34 -26.98
CA VAL A 116 -1.22 -9.70 -27.28
C VAL A 116 -0.88 -10.37 -25.95
N ASP A 117 -1.68 -11.37 -25.58
CA ASP A 117 -1.44 -12.15 -24.37
C ASP A 117 -0.12 -12.92 -24.47
N GLY A 118 0.70 -12.85 -23.41
CA GLY A 118 2.07 -13.36 -23.41
C GLY A 118 3.04 -12.65 -24.39
N GLY A 119 2.63 -11.56 -25.04
CA GLY A 119 3.44 -10.83 -26.01
C GLY A 119 4.65 -10.12 -25.40
N GLY A 120 5.77 -10.12 -26.13
CA GLY A 120 7.01 -9.45 -25.74
C GLY A 120 6.94 -7.90 -25.75
N PRO A 121 8.05 -7.22 -25.41
CA PRO A 121 8.14 -5.77 -25.45
C PRO A 121 8.08 -5.25 -26.91
N LEU A 122 7.72 -3.98 -27.09
CA LEU A 122 7.66 -3.36 -28.43
C LEU A 122 9.05 -3.26 -29.08
N ILE A 123 10.07 -2.99 -28.27
CA ILE A 123 11.48 -3.03 -28.67
C ILE A 123 12.22 -3.99 -27.74
N ALA A 124 12.94 -4.95 -28.32
CA ALA A 124 13.73 -5.95 -27.60
C ALA A 124 15.20 -5.88 -27.99
N CYS A 125 16.07 -5.60 -27.02
CA CYS A 125 17.51 -5.49 -27.22
C CYS A 125 18.30 -5.95 -25.99
N GLY A 126 19.64 -5.84 -26.00
CA GLY A 126 20.49 -6.36 -24.93
C GLY A 126 20.75 -7.85 -25.09
N GLY A 127 20.73 -8.61 -23.99
CA GLY A 127 21.04 -10.04 -23.99
C GLY A 127 22.50 -10.36 -23.68
N ARG A 128 22.76 -11.64 -23.40
CA ARG A 128 24.06 -12.17 -22.92
C ARG A 128 25.27 -11.81 -23.78
N GLU A 129 25.07 -11.71 -25.10
CA GLU A 129 26.15 -11.36 -26.04
C GLU A 129 26.07 -9.90 -26.49
N GLY A 130 25.05 -9.16 -26.04
CA GLY A 130 24.81 -7.77 -26.40
C GLY A 130 25.64 -6.79 -25.57
N LYS A 131 26.24 -5.82 -26.25
CA LYS A 131 27.00 -4.72 -25.62
C LYS A 131 26.57 -3.38 -26.18
N ASP A 132 26.42 -2.40 -25.31
CA ASP A 132 26.15 -1.01 -25.64
C ASP A 132 25.00 -0.79 -26.65
N PRO A 133 23.83 -1.46 -26.52
CA PRO A 133 22.67 -1.12 -27.35
C PRO A 133 22.23 0.33 -27.05
N VAL A 134 21.90 1.09 -28.09
CA VAL A 134 21.49 2.50 -27.95
C VAL A 134 20.09 2.72 -28.52
N VAL A 135 19.18 3.25 -27.72
CA VAL A 135 17.86 3.74 -28.16
C VAL A 135 17.75 5.21 -27.75
N GLN A 136 17.75 6.11 -28.72
CA GLN A 136 17.83 7.54 -28.42
C GLN A 136 16.95 8.44 -29.30
N TYR A 137 16.37 9.46 -28.68
CA TYR A 137 15.56 10.48 -29.36
C TYR A 137 14.39 9.90 -30.16
N CYS A 138 13.82 8.77 -29.71
CA CYS A 138 12.66 8.14 -30.32
C CYS A 138 11.36 8.54 -29.60
N VAL A 139 10.24 8.40 -30.30
CA VAL A 139 8.89 8.36 -29.71
C VAL A 139 8.44 6.90 -29.68
N ILE A 140 8.14 6.34 -28.50
CA ILE A 140 7.84 4.90 -28.33
C ILE A 140 6.51 4.77 -27.59
N ARG A 141 5.47 4.19 -28.21
CA ARG A 141 4.12 4.20 -27.62
C ARG A 141 3.27 3.01 -28.00
N HIS A 142 2.19 2.83 -27.23
CA HIS A 142 1.15 1.83 -27.44
C HIS A 142 1.67 0.38 -27.58
N PRO A 143 2.58 -0.10 -26.70
CA PRO A 143 3.05 -1.48 -26.73
C PRO A 143 1.87 -2.45 -26.59
N ARG A 144 1.88 -3.51 -27.39
CA ARG A 144 0.87 -4.57 -27.33
C ARG A 144 1.20 -5.68 -26.33
N GLY A 145 2.43 -5.71 -25.81
CA GLY A 145 2.86 -6.59 -24.72
C GLY A 145 3.04 -5.85 -23.40
N TRP A 146 3.98 -6.32 -22.59
CA TRP A 146 4.21 -5.88 -21.20
C TRP A 146 5.17 -4.68 -21.04
N SER A 147 5.87 -4.24 -22.10
CA SER A 147 6.74 -3.06 -22.02
C SER A 147 6.92 -2.36 -23.38
N SER A 148 7.13 -1.05 -23.35
CA SER A 148 7.51 -0.27 -24.53
C SER A 148 8.95 -0.54 -24.98
N LEU A 149 9.86 -0.86 -24.06
CA LEU A 149 11.26 -1.16 -24.36
C LEU A 149 11.85 -2.05 -23.27
N GLN A 150 12.45 -3.16 -23.66
CA GLN A 150 13.30 -3.96 -22.76
C GLN A 150 14.73 -4.00 -23.28
N VAL A 151 15.66 -3.71 -22.38
CA VAL A 151 17.08 -4.06 -22.50
C VAL A 151 17.31 -5.31 -21.64
N PHE A 152 17.36 -6.48 -22.28
CA PHE A 152 17.44 -7.80 -21.63
C PHE A 152 18.76 -8.05 -20.90
N ASP A 153 18.72 -9.03 -20.02
CA ASP A 153 19.75 -9.38 -19.05
C ASP A 153 21.08 -9.83 -19.65
N ASN A 154 22.09 -9.94 -18.78
CA ASN A 154 23.47 -10.31 -19.12
C ASN A 154 24.14 -9.40 -20.17
N CYS A 155 23.54 -8.25 -20.47
CA CYS A 155 24.17 -7.22 -21.28
C CYS A 155 25.01 -6.24 -20.44
N GLU A 156 25.81 -5.46 -21.16
CA GLU A 156 26.61 -4.37 -20.60
C GLU A 156 26.39 -3.08 -21.39
N GLY A 157 26.34 -1.93 -20.70
CA GLY A 157 26.47 -0.61 -21.33
C GLY A 157 25.24 -0.09 -22.08
N GLY A 158 24.06 -0.70 -21.92
CA GLY A 158 22.84 -0.28 -22.63
C GLY A 158 22.43 1.17 -22.34
N ARG A 159 22.04 1.92 -23.37
CA ARG A 159 21.75 3.37 -23.31
C ARG A 159 20.35 3.68 -23.84
N VAL A 160 19.51 4.27 -23.00
CA VAL A 160 18.17 4.74 -23.34
C VAL A 160 18.09 6.23 -23.03
N ILE A 161 18.18 7.09 -24.07
CA ILE A 161 18.47 8.52 -23.89
C ILE A 161 17.51 9.42 -24.66
N GLY A 162 16.92 10.41 -24.00
CA GLY A 162 16.19 11.49 -24.68
C GLY A 162 14.93 11.05 -25.41
N ASN A 163 14.34 9.91 -25.03
CA ASN A 163 13.15 9.37 -25.67
C ASN A 163 11.87 9.96 -25.05
N LYS A 164 10.80 9.98 -25.84
CA LYS A 164 9.42 10.18 -25.35
C LYS A 164 8.71 8.83 -25.36
N ILE A 165 8.22 8.39 -24.21
CA ILE A 165 7.69 7.05 -24.03
C ILE A 165 6.27 7.11 -23.46
N GLY A 166 5.38 6.33 -24.06
CA GLY A 166 4.01 6.14 -23.61
C GLY A 166 2.95 6.82 -24.51
N PRO A 167 1.67 6.55 -24.26
CA PRO A 167 1.15 5.72 -23.17
C PRO A 167 1.50 4.23 -23.31
N ALA A 168 1.57 3.52 -22.18
CA ALA A 168 1.89 2.09 -22.13
C ALA A 168 0.92 1.32 -21.22
N GLY A 169 0.24 0.33 -21.79
CA GLY A 169 -0.71 -0.54 -21.06
C GLY A 169 -2.15 -0.02 -21.03
N LEU A 170 -2.97 -0.64 -20.17
CA LEU A 170 -4.33 -0.20 -19.84
C LEU A 170 -4.42 0.26 -18.38
N PRO A 171 -5.34 1.18 -18.03
CA PRO A 171 -5.43 1.74 -16.69
C PRO A 171 -5.64 0.67 -15.60
N ALA A 172 -4.97 0.85 -14.46
CA ALA A 172 -5.27 0.11 -13.24
C ALA A 172 -6.73 0.31 -12.77
N PRO A 173 -7.35 -0.68 -12.09
CA PRO A 173 -6.76 -1.92 -11.60
C PRO A 173 -6.90 -3.13 -12.53
N LYS A 174 -7.49 -2.97 -13.73
CA LYS A 174 -7.92 -4.11 -14.55
C LYS A 174 -6.84 -4.72 -15.44
N GLY A 175 -5.77 -3.98 -15.72
CA GLY A 175 -4.71 -4.41 -16.63
C GLY A 175 -5.24 -4.72 -18.05
N PRO A 176 -4.42 -5.35 -18.92
CA PRO A 176 -3.01 -5.68 -18.69
C PRO A 176 -2.16 -4.41 -18.64
N TRP A 177 -1.33 -4.29 -17.62
CA TRP A 177 -0.42 -3.17 -17.45
C TRP A 177 0.80 -3.31 -18.37
N ALA A 178 1.53 -2.21 -18.57
CA ALA A 178 2.80 -2.27 -19.25
C ALA A 178 3.77 -1.21 -18.71
N ASP A 179 5.05 -1.58 -18.73
CA ASP A 179 6.14 -0.69 -18.38
C ASP A 179 6.37 0.35 -19.49
N GLY A 180 6.86 1.52 -19.10
CA GLY A 180 7.43 2.48 -20.03
C GLY A 180 8.74 1.96 -20.62
N LEU A 181 9.71 1.65 -19.75
CA LEU A 181 10.96 1.01 -20.15
C LEU A 181 11.53 0.17 -19.02
N SER A 182 12.27 -0.85 -19.40
CA SER A 182 12.80 -1.83 -18.46
C SER A 182 14.24 -2.21 -18.86
N ILE A 183 15.14 -2.31 -17.88
CA ILE A 183 16.56 -2.61 -18.09
C ILE A 183 17.05 -3.66 -17.09
N ALA A 184 17.77 -4.65 -17.61
CA ALA A 184 18.47 -5.70 -16.85
C ALA A 184 19.98 -5.71 -17.17
N CYS A 185 20.51 -4.58 -17.64
CA CYS A 185 21.90 -4.41 -18.06
C CYS A 185 22.79 -3.98 -16.89
N ARG A 186 24.06 -4.38 -16.92
CA ARG A 186 25.08 -3.72 -16.08
C ARG A 186 25.60 -2.46 -16.75
N ASN A 187 26.07 -1.50 -15.94
CA ASN A 187 26.72 -0.28 -16.42
C ASN A 187 25.91 0.51 -17.46
N GLY A 188 24.57 0.44 -17.38
CA GLY A 188 23.69 1.11 -18.32
C GLY A 188 23.48 2.59 -18.03
N LEU A 189 22.81 3.29 -18.94
CA LEU A 189 22.42 4.68 -18.80
C LEU A 189 20.99 4.91 -19.31
N ILE A 190 20.10 5.29 -18.40
CA ILE A 190 18.75 5.78 -18.71
C ILE A 190 18.73 7.27 -18.38
N ALA A 191 18.75 8.12 -19.41
CA ALA A 191 18.92 9.56 -19.20
C ALA A 191 17.96 10.43 -19.99
N ASN A 192 17.41 11.45 -19.33
CA ASN A 192 16.63 12.52 -19.95
C ASN A 192 15.44 12.03 -20.79
N ASN A 193 14.84 10.89 -20.41
CA ASN A 193 13.61 10.41 -21.04
C ASN A 193 12.39 11.08 -20.42
N GLU A 194 11.35 11.28 -21.22
CA GLU A 194 10.02 11.70 -20.76
C GLU A 194 9.08 10.49 -20.90
N ILE A 195 8.55 10.00 -19.77
CA ILE A 195 7.64 8.86 -19.73
C ILE A 195 6.27 9.36 -19.25
N VAL A 196 5.25 9.19 -20.08
CA VAL A 196 3.89 9.66 -19.81
C VAL A 196 2.91 8.50 -19.90
N ASP A 197 2.07 8.34 -18.87
CA ASP A 197 0.98 7.36 -18.84
C ASP A 197 1.43 5.90 -19.09
N ALA A 198 2.55 5.50 -18.47
CA ALA A 198 2.81 4.10 -18.20
C ALA A 198 1.86 3.61 -17.09
N THR A 199 1.56 2.30 -17.07
CA THR A 199 0.57 1.76 -16.13
C THR A 199 1.16 0.78 -15.12
N ASP A 200 2.28 0.14 -15.45
CA ASP A 200 3.04 -0.72 -14.53
C ASP A 200 4.20 0.08 -13.89
N GLY A 201 5.46 -0.21 -14.21
CA GLY A 201 6.60 0.65 -13.92
C GLY A 201 6.88 1.66 -15.04
N ALA A 202 7.01 2.95 -14.74
CA ALA A 202 7.48 3.89 -15.78
C ALA A 202 8.93 3.56 -16.17
N ILE A 203 9.77 3.21 -15.19
CA ILE A 203 11.12 2.65 -15.35
C ILE A 203 11.30 1.47 -14.39
N VAL A 204 11.66 0.29 -14.91
CA VAL A 204 12.00 -0.88 -14.08
C VAL A 204 13.48 -1.23 -14.21
N LEU A 205 14.17 -1.27 -13.07
CA LEU A 205 15.57 -1.66 -12.96
C LEU A 205 15.63 -3.09 -12.41
N PHE A 206 15.85 -4.07 -13.28
CA PHE A 206 15.99 -5.48 -12.87
C PHE A 206 17.41 -5.74 -12.39
N CYS A 207 17.67 -5.53 -11.09
CA CYS A 207 19.00 -5.68 -10.47
C CYS A 207 20.11 -5.12 -11.38
N ALA A 208 20.29 -3.83 -11.55
CA ALA A 208 21.11 -3.33 -12.66
C ALA A 208 22.47 -2.74 -12.21
N PRO A 209 23.44 -3.52 -11.66
CA PRO A 209 24.67 -2.97 -11.07
C PRO A 209 25.40 -1.98 -11.98
N GLY A 210 25.84 -0.87 -11.39
CA GLY A 210 26.53 0.21 -12.09
C GLY A 210 25.65 1.06 -13.01
N THR A 211 24.36 0.74 -13.18
CA THR A 211 23.46 1.49 -14.07
C THR A 211 23.07 2.83 -13.48
N MET A 212 23.04 3.86 -14.33
CA MET A 212 22.60 5.20 -13.97
C MET A 212 21.22 5.50 -14.55
N CYS A 213 20.27 5.88 -13.70
CA CYS A 213 18.94 6.38 -14.08
C CYS A 213 18.83 7.85 -13.64
N ILE A 214 19.03 8.77 -14.59
CA ILE A 214 19.25 10.19 -14.30
C ILE A 214 18.40 11.15 -15.13
N GLY A 215 17.84 12.18 -14.50
CA GLY A 215 17.25 13.31 -15.22
C GLY A 215 15.99 12.96 -16.02
N ASN A 216 15.37 11.81 -15.74
CA ASN A 216 14.14 11.41 -16.40
C ASN A 216 12.94 12.15 -15.80
N THR A 217 11.93 12.39 -16.62
CA THR A 217 10.64 12.97 -16.20
C THR A 217 9.55 11.93 -16.36
N ILE A 218 8.88 11.58 -15.27
CA ILE A 218 7.77 10.63 -15.24
C ILE A 218 6.49 11.39 -14.92
N ILE A 219 5.44 11.18 -15.71
CA ILE A 219 4.16 11.89 -15.62
C ILE A 219 3.00 10.89 -15.66
N ALA A 220 2.20 10.86 -14.59
CA ALA A 220 0.87 10.24 -14.61
C ALA A 220 -0.19 11.32 -14.90
N ASP A 221 -0.69 11.35 -16.13
CA ASP A 221 -1.65 12.35 -16.60
C ASP A 221 -3.07 11.79 -16.63
N LYS A 222 -3.27 10.69 -17.36
CA LYS A 222 -4.60 10.09 -17.61
C LYS A 222 -4.74 8.69 -17.03
N GLN A 223 -3.64 8.03 -16.74
CA GLN A 223 -3.63 6.64 -16.27
C GLN A 223 -2.90 6.53 -14.94
N ASN A 224 -3.47 5.78 -14.00
CA ASN A 224 -2.81 5.50 -12.75
C ASN A 224 -1.55 4.66 -13.00
N LEU A 225 -0.47 5.03 -12.32
CA LEU A 225 0.83 4.39 -12.41
C LEU A 225 1.08 3.58 -11.13
N LEU A 226 1.40 2.29 -11.27
CA LEU A 226 1.75 1.47 -10.11
C LEU A 226 3.09 1.90 -9.52
N GLY A 227 4.14 2.04 -10.35
CA GLY A 227 5.49 2.41 -9.93
C GLY A 227 6.12 3.46 -10.84
N GLY A 228 6.74 4.50 -10.28
CA GLY A 228 7.58 5.42 -11.05
C GLY A 228 8.90 4.77 -11.46
N ILE A 229 9.79 4.58 -10.50
CA ILE A 229 11.07 3.85 -10.69
C ILE A 229 11.12 2.68 -9.73
N ASN A 230 11.25 1.47 -10.25
CA ASN A 230 11.22 0.25 -9.45
C ASN A 230 12.63 -0.35 -9.31
N MET A 231 13.07 -0.53 -8.07
CA MET A 231 14.28 -1.24 -7.65
C MET A 231 13.90 -2.40 -6.72
N VAL A 232 12.98 -3.24 -7.21
CA VAL A 232 12.22 -4.22 -6.41
C VAL A 232 12.47 -5.66 -6.87
N ASP A 233 12.98 -5.85 -8.08
CA ASP A 233 13.22 -7.17 -8.64
C ASP A 233 14.49 -7.81 -8.07
N MET A 234 14.45 -9.15 -7.95
CA MET A 234 15.51 -9.98 -7.34
C MET A 234 16.47 -10.60 -8.38
N GLY A 235 16.12 -10.51 -9.67
CA GLY A 235 16.91 -11.01 -10.78
C GLY A 235 17.27 -9.90 -11.77
N PRO A 236 18.22 -10.15 -12.68
CA PRO A 236 18.91 -11.43 -12.93
C PRO A 236 20.22 -11.59 -12.15
N TYR A 237 20.68 -10.57 -11.40
CA TYR A 237 21.97 -10.60 -10.71
C TYR A 237 21.84 -10.72 -9.19
N SER A 238 21.01 -11.67 -8.74
CA SER A 238 20.93 -12.09 -7.33
C SER A 238 20.76 -10.92 -6.37
N CYS A 239 19.71 -10.13 -6.55
CA CYS A 239 19.35 -8.99 -5.70
C CYS A 239 20.34 -7.81 -5.71
N ASP A 240 21.36 -7.82 -6.58
CA ASP A 240 22.43 -6.82 -6.61
C ASP A 240 22.03 -5.54 -7.36
N TYR A 241 22.09 -4.41 -6.65
CA TYR A 241 21.99 -3.05 -7.19
C TYR A 241 23.25 -2.24 -6.90
N THR A 242 24.38 -2.86 -6.54
CA THR A 242 25.64 -2.18 -6.24
C THR A 242 25.99 -1.16 -7.34
N ASP A 243 26.27 0.06 -6.92
CA ASP A 243 26.57 1.20 -7.82
C ASP A 243 25.45 1.60 -8.79
N THR A 244 24.26 1.02 -8.69
CA THR A 244 23.06 1.53 -9.38
C THR A 244 22.67 2.87 -8.78
N ARG A 245 22.49 3.89 -9.61
CA ARG A 245 22.23 5.27 -9.16
C ARG A 245 20.97 5.80 -9.81
N VAL A 246 19.95 6.07 -9.01
CA VAL A 246 18.70 6.72 -9.40
C VAL A 246 18.70 8.13 -8.86
N PHE A 247 18.94 9.14 -9.71
CA PHE A 247 19.12 10.49 -9.20
C PHE A 247 18.68 11.61 -10.13
N ASN A 248 18.32 12.75 -9.55
CA ASN A 248 17.83 13.93 -10.27
C ASN A 248 16.64 13.66 -11.22
N ASN A 249 15.83 12.64 -10.94
CA ASN A 249 14.60 12.39 -11.70
C ASN A 249 13.45 13.24 -11.14
N VAL A 250 12.49 13.57 -11.99
CA VAL A 250 11.24 14.27 -11.63
C VAL A 250 10.08 13.33 -11.84
N ILE A 251 9.32 13.04 -10.78
CA ILE A 251 8.14 12.18 -10.83
C ILE A 251 6.95 13.02 -10.38
N LYS A 252 5.96 13.20 -11.25
CA LYS A 252 4.81 14.08 -10.99
C LYS A 252 3.50 13.50 -11.51
N SER A 253 2.41 13.97 -10.94
CA SER A 253 1.04 13.62 -11.33
C SER A 253 0.32 14.88 -11.78
N THR A 254 -0.28 14.87 -12.98
CA THR A 254 -1.05 16.01 -13.52
C THR A 254 -2.55 15.76 -13.57
N GLY A 255 -2.97 14.50 -13.49
CA GLY A 255 -4.39 14.13 -13.43
C GLY A 255 -4.67 12.74 -12.84
N ALA A 256 -3.72 11.83 -12.93
CA ALA A 256 -3.85 10.45 -12.45
C ALA A 256 -2.93 10.16 -11.25
N HIS A 257 -3.25 9.13 -10.47
CA HIS A 257 -2.56 8.81 -9.22
C HIS A 257 -1.31 7.96 -9.46
N ILE A 258 -0.24 8.26 -8.74
CA ILE A 258 0.98 7.43 -8.69
C ILE A 258 0.96 6.66 -7.37
N LYS A 259 0.82 5.34 -7.42
CA LYS A 259 0.74 4.52 -6.21
C LYS A 259 2.05 4.53 -5.43
N LEU A 260 3.17 4.34 -6.12
CA LEU A 260 4.53 4.35 -5.56
C LEU A 260 5.48 5.10 -6.50
N GLY A 261 6.08 6.19 -6.03
CA GLY A 261 7.03 6.98 -6.82
C GLY A 261 8.32 6.21 -7.10
N ILE A 262 9.05 5.82 -6.05
CA ILE A 262 10.19 4.92 -6.13
C ILE A 262 10.01 3.77 -5.14
N GLY A 263 10.01 2.54 -5.64
CA GLY A 263 9.99 1.34 -4.82
C GLY A 263 11.39 0.78 -4.63
N ILE A 264 11.79 0.53 -3.38
CA ILE A 264 13.06 -0.09 -3.04
C ILE A 264 12.79 -1.35 -2.22
N GLY A 265 13.29 -2.48 -2.72
CA GLY A 265 13.14 -3.77 -2.08
C GLY A 265 11.90 -4.56 -2.54
N PRO A 266 11.96 -5.90 -2.61
CA PRO A 266 10.92 -6.74 -3.20
C PRO A 266 9.57 -6.63 -2.50
N LEU A 267 9.55 -6.47 -1.18
CA LEU A 267 8.33 -6.41 -0.39
C LEU A 267 7.52 -5.13 -0.61
N ALA A 268 8.13 -4.06 -1.09
CA ALA A 268 7.38 -2.87 -1.49
C ALA A 268 6.44 -3.16 -2.69
N TRP A 269 6.77 -4.16 -3.50
CA TRP A 269 6.08 -4.52 -4.74
C TRP A 269 5.25 -5.80 -4.65
N CYS A 270 5.71 -6.81 -3.91
CA CYS A 270 5.08 -8.13 -3.82
C CYS A 270 5.16 -8.66 -2.38
N PRO A 271 4.04 -9.08 -1.76
CA PRO A 271 4.02 -9.46 -0.34
C PRO A 271 4.68 -10.82 -0.04
N THR A 272 5.00 -11.60 -1.07
CA THR A 272 5.53 -12.97 -0.93
C THR A 272 7.03 -13.10 -1.24
N TRP A 273 7.67 -12.03 -1.71
CA TRP A 273 9.10 -12.03 -2.01
C TRP A 273 9.90 -11.80 -0.73
N ASN A 274 10.85 -12.68 -0.43
CA ASN A 274 11.50 -12.74 0.89
C ASN A 274 13.02 -12.46 0.85
N GLU A 275 13.57 -12.13 -0.31
CA GLU A 275 14.98 -11.74 -0.43
C GLU A 275 15.14 -10.22 -0.25
N ASN A 276 16.33 -9.80 0.19
CA ASN A 276 16.69 -8.39 0.33
C ASN A 276 17.55 -7.95 -0.86
N THR A 277 17.08 -6.94 -1.61
CA THR A 277 17.93 -6.26 -2.61
C THR A 277 18.97 -5.38 -1.92
N PHE A 278 20.11 -5.10 -2.58
CA PHE A 278 21.18 -4.36 -1.91
C PHE A 278 22.04 -3.45 -2.80
N GLY A 279 22.68 -2.45 -2.17
CA GLY A 279 23.82 -1.70 -2.75
C GLY A 279 23.48 -0.51 -3.66
N GLY A 280 22.20 -0.19 -3.85
CA GLY A 280 21.76 0.90 -4.73
C GLY A 280 21.76 2.28 -4.07
N LYS A 281 21.67 3.33 -4.89
CA LYS A 281 21.61 4.72 -4.47
C LYS A 281 20.42 5.44 -5.08
N VAL A 282 19.63 6.15 -4.26
CA VAL A 282 18.46 6.93 -4.67
C VAL A 282 18.59 8.35 -4.13
N ILE A 283 19.03 9.28 -4.98
CA ILE A 283 19.56 10.58 -4.54
C ILE A 283 18.91 11.76 -5.27
N ASP A 284 18.55 12.83 -4.56
CA ASP A 284 18.13 14.12 -5.15
C ASP A 284 16.95 14.05 -6.15
N ASN A 285 16.10 13.03 -6.06
CA ASN A 285 14.88 12.95 -6.88
C ASN A 285 13.80 13.91 -6.36
N THR A 286 12.96 14.40 -7.28
CA THR A 286 11.88 15.35 -6.98
C THR A 286 10.53 14.72 -7.23
N PHE A 287 9.66 14.80 -6.22
CA PHE A 287 8.29 14.27 -6.26
C PHE A 287 7.28 15.41 -6.24
N GLY A 288 6.50 15.49 -7.31
CA GLY A 288 5.38 16.39 -7.43
C GLY A 288 5.52 17.49 -8.48
N PRO A 289 4.47 18.35 -8.61
CA PRO A 289 3.22 18.31 -7.85
C PRO A 289 2.34 17.08 -8.19
N GLY A 290 1.24 16.89 -7.48
CA GLY A 290 0.22 15.88 -7.81
C GLY A 290 -0.12 14.90 -6.68
N ARG A 291 -0.77 13.79 -7.04
CA ARG A 291 -1.32 12.81 -6.10
C ARG A 291 -0.51 11.52 -6.08
N PHE A 292 -0.09 11.12 -4.88
CA PHE A 292 0.74 9.94 -4.66
C PHE A 292 0.14 9.05 -3.57
N GLY A 293 0.42 7.75 -3.61
CA GLY A 293 0.37 6.90 -2.43
C GLY A 293 1.62 7.14 -1.59
N TYR A 294 2.78 6.83 -2.15
CA TYR A 294 4.08 7.06 -1.52
C TYR A 294 5.08 7.68 -2.49
N ALA A 295 5.94 8.59 -2.03
CA ALA A 295 7.04 9.09 -2.87
C ALA A 295 8.17 8.05 -2.92
N ILE A 296 8.65 7.59 -1.76
CA ILE A 296 9.60 6.48 -1.66
C ILE A 296 9.11 5.49 -0.61
N GLY A 297 9.07 4.21 -0.99
CA GLY A 297 8.74 3.10 -0.09
C GLY A 297 9.89 2.09 -0.05
N MET A 298 10.36 1.75 1.15
CA MET A 298 11.46 0.81 1.38
C MET A 298 10.99 -0.41 2.17
N SER A 299 11.11 -1.61 1.58
CA SER A 299 10.83 -2.87 2.28
C SER A 299 11.48 -4.06 1.58
N GLY A 300 12.31 -4.81 2.31
CA GLY A 300 13.13 -5.90 1.78
C GLY A 300 14.42 -5.42 1.14
N CYS A 301 15.20 -4.57 1.81
CA CYS A 301 16.43 -4.01 1.24
C CYS A 301 17.53 -3.79 2.27
N ARG A 302 18.79 -3.77 1.82
CA ARG A 302 19.94 -3.46 2.67
C ARG A 302 21.05 -2.69 1.96
N ASP A 303 21.89 -2.00 2.71
CA ASP A 303 23.07 -1.30 2.17
C ASP A 303 22.73 -0.26 1.07
N PHE A 304 21.54 0.34 1.13
CA PHE A 304 21.12 1.42 0.22
C PHE A 304 21.48 2.80 0.76
N GLU A 305 21.75 3.75 -0.13
CA GLU A 305 21.88 5.17 0.18
C GLU A 305 20.69 5.95 -0.40
N VAL A 306 19.83 6.50 0.45
CA VAL A 306 18.59 7.20 0.07
C VAL A 306 18.54 8.58 0.72
N VAL A 307 19.02 9.60 0.00
CA VAL A 307 19.26 10.95 0.56
C VAL A 307 18.93 12.08 -0.42
N GLY A 308 18.59 13.26 0.09
CA GLY A 308 18.37 14.47 -0.74
C GLY A 308 17.08 14.49 -1.58
N ASN A 309 16.26 13.45 -1.49
CA ASN A 309 14.98 13.37 -2.18
C ASN A 309 13.98 14.36 -1.58
N ARG A 310 13.18 15.02 -2.41
CA ARG A 310 12.34 16.13 -2.01
C ARG A 310 10.94 16.07 -2.60
N VAL A 311 9.97 16.56 -1.83
CA VAL A 311 8.58 16.74 -2.27
C VAL A 311 8.33 18.21 -2.58
N THR A 312 7.72 18.51 -3.72
CA THR A 312 7.37 19.88 -4.11
C THR A 312 6.06 20.33 -3.48
N ALA A 313 5.83 21.65 -3.44
CA ALA A 313 4.52 22.20 -3.11
C ALA A 313 3.43 21.67 -4.08
N GLY A 314 2.20 21.51 -3.58
CA GLY A 314 1.09 20.97 -4.37
C GLY A 314 1.08 19.45 -4.50
N THR A 315 1.89 18.74 -3.72
CA THR A 315 1.86 17.28 -3.63
C THR A 315 0.99 16.82 -2.46
N THR A 316 0.14 15.83 -2.70
CA THR A 316 -0.71 15.23 -1.67
C THR A 316 -0.51 13.72 -1.65
N PHE A 317 -0.39 13.16 -0.45
CA PHE A 317 -0.32 11.72 -0.24
C PHE A 317 -1.69 11.21 0.20
N THR A 318 -2.29 10.37 -0.63
CA THR A 318 -3.69 9.92 -0.50
C THR A 318 -3.83 8.52 -1.06
N GLY A 319 -4.83 7.79 -0.59
CA GLY A 319 -5.24 6.51 -1.17
C GLY A 319 -5.86 5.60 -0.12
N ASP A 320 -6.67 4.65 -0.59
CA ASP A 320 -7.38 3.73 0.26
C ASP A 320 -6.63 2.41 0.40
N LEU A 321 -6.35 2.04 1.65
CA LEU A 321 -5.69 0.78 1.99
C LEU A 321 -6.73 -0.29 2.36
N SER A 322 -8.04 0.01 2.31
CA SER A 322 -9.03 -0.83 2.96
C SER A 322 -9.17 -2.24 2.40
N GLY A 323 -8.76 -2.45 1.14
CA GLY A 323 -8.77 -3.74 0.47
C GLY A 323 -7.52 -4.59 0.72
N MET A 324 -6.52 -4.08 1.45
CA MET A 324 -5.30 -4.82 1.77
C MET A 324 -5.46 -5.71 2.99
N GLN A 325 -4.62 -6.74 3.07
CA GLN A 325 -4.60 -7.69 4.19
C GLN A 325 -4.21 -7.00 5.50
N GLU A 326 -4.90 -7.33 6.59
CA GLU A 326 -4.55 -6.85 7.93
C GLU A 326 -3.30 -7.55 8.49
N PRO A 327 -2.51 -6.87 9.36
CA PRO A 327 -2.64 -5.45 9.68
C PRO A 327 -2.28 -4.57 8.48
N LEU A 328 -2.97 -3.44 8.31
CA LEU A 328 -2.70 -2.52 7.19
C LEU A 328 -1.29 -1.93 7.22
N ASN A 329 -0.84 -1.50 6.05
CA ASN A 329 0.32 -0.62 5.93
C ASN A 329 0.10 0.72 6.64
N ALA A 330 1.22 1.41 6.89
CA ALA A 330 1.20 2.82 7.27
C ALA A 330 0.45 3.65 6.21
N PRO A 331 -0.13 4.80 6.58
CA PRO A 331 -0.91 5.60 5.65
C PRO A 331 -0.05 6.16 4.50
N PRO A 332 -0.65 6.52 3.36
CA PRO A 332 0.02 7.25 2.28
C PRO A 332 0.83 8.44 2.81
N MET A 333 2.11 8.49 2.48
CA MET A 333 3.05 9.51 2.96
C MET A 333 4.25 9.64 2.02
N ALA A 334 5.04 10.70 2.16
CA ALA A 334 6.21 10.92 1.31
C ALA A 334 7.21 9.76 1.40
N PHE A 335 7.80 9.56 2.57
CA PHE A 335 8.95 8.69 2.73
C PHE A 335 8.65 7.66 3.82
N LEU A 336 8.47 6.41 3.41
CA LEU A 336 8.14 5.29 4.28
C LEU A 336 9.23 4.22 4.24
N LYS A 337 9.69 3.78 5.40
CA LYS A 337 10.53 2.59 5.53
C LYS A 337 9.87 1.56 6.44
N ALA A 338 10.03 0.28 6.10
CA ALA A 338 9.48 -0.83 6.87
C ALA A 338 10.00 -0.81 8.32
N SER A 339 9.09 -0.90 9.29
CA SER A 339 9.42 -0.94 10.72
C SER A 339 9.80 -2.33 11.24
N GLN A 340 9.55 -3.38 10.46
CA GLN A 340 9.86 -4.75 10.89
C GLN A 340 11.38 -5.01 10.85
N PRO A 341 11.94 -5.69 11.88
CA PRO A 341 13.34 -6.07 11.89
C PRO A 341 13.74 -6.87 10.64
N GLY A 342 14.91 -6.53 10.07
CA GLY A 342 15.46 -7.24 8.91
C GLY A 342 14.89 -6.82 7.54
N LEU A 343 13.87 -5.96 7.49
CA LEU A 343 13.31 -5.51 6.21
C LEU A 343 14.02 -4.29 5.62
N VAL A 344 14.69 -3.49 6.44
CA VAL A 344 15.56 -2.39 6.01
C VAL A 344 16.81 -2.40 6.87
N GLU A 345 17.95 -2.79 6.31
CA GLU A 345 19.18 -3.04 7.08
C GLU A 345 20.37 -2.24 6.54
N ASN A 346 21.17 -1.64 7.44
CA ASN A 346 22.42 -0.95 7.07
C ASN A 346 22.28 0.14 5.99
N CYS A 347 21.09 0.73 5.83
CA CYS A 347 20.85 1.79 4.86
C CYS A 347 21.21 3.17 5.44
N VAL A 348 21.73 4.06 4.59
CA VAL A 348 21.88 5.49 4.89
C VAL A 348 20.65 6.20 4.37
N ILE A 349 19.81 6.73 5.26
CA ILE A 349 18.48 7.27 4.92
C ILE A 349 18.36 8.71 5.45
N GLN A 350 17.78 9.62 4.66
CA GLN A 350 17.42 10.98 5.10
C GLN A 350 16.41 10.98 6.26
N GLN A 351 16.43 12.05 7.08
CA GLN A 351 15.77 12.09 8.40
C GLN A 351 14.24 12.09 8.37
N ASP A 352 13.63 12.47 7.25
CA ASP A 352 12.18 12.60 7.07
C ASP A 352 11.47 11.29 6.72
N PHE A 353 12.19 10.17 6.67
CA PHE A 353 11.58 8.85 6.59
C PHE A 353 10.86 8.49 7.89
N ILE A 354 9.61 8.05 7.73
CA ILE A 354 8.79 7.54 8.82
C ILE A 354 8.85 6.01 8.82
N GLU A 355 9.00 5.42 10.01
CA GLU A 355 8.92 3.98 10.21
C GLU A 355 7.48 3.51 10.24
N GLY A 356 7.17 2.47 9.49
CA GLY A 356 5.82 1.91 9.45
C GLY A 356 5.75 0.56 8.77
N ARG A 357 4.64 -0.16 8.95
CA ARG A 357 4.39 -1.37 8.15
C ARG A 357 4.35 -1.01 6.66
N ALA A 358 5.20 -1.67 5.88
CA ALA A 358 5.32 -1.44 4.44
C ALA A 358 5.42 -2.78 3.70
N ALA A 359 4.33 -3.21 3.07
CA ALA A 359 4.29 -4.41 2.24
C ALA A 359 3.28 -4.22 1.11
N PHE A 360 3.61 -4.60 -0.12
CA PHE A 360 2.72 -4.46 -1.29
C PHE A 360 2.14 -3.03 -1.41
N LEU A 361 3.00 -2.02 -1.40
CA LEU A 361 2.60 -0.61 -1.35
C LEU A 361 1.82 -0.18 -2.60
N ILE A 362 2.06 -0.83 -3.74
CA ILE A 362 1.28 -0.66 -4.97
C ILE A 362 -0.17 -1.15 -4.87
N GLY A 363 -0.55 -1.78 -3.75
CA GLY A 363 -1.92 -2.15 -3.43
C GLY A 363 -2.80 -0.98 -2.99
N VAL A 364 -2.23 0.21 -2.75
CA VAL A 364 -3.01 1.42 -2.42
C VAL A 364 -3.95 1.77 -3.58
N GLU A 365 -5.21 2.05 -3.30
CA GLU A 365 -6.20 2.39 -4.33
C GLU A 365 -6.44 3.89 -4.43
N ASP A 366 -6.64 4.38 -5.66
CA ASP A 366 -6.90 5.80 -5.91
C ASP A 366 -8.36 6.17 -5.64
N ARG A 367 -8.72 6.19 -4.36
CA ARG A 367 -10.03 6.60 -3.87
C ARG A 367 -9.92 7.13 -2.43
N PRO A 368 -10.93 7.85 -1.93
CA PRO A 368 -10.95 8.28 -0.54
C PRO A 368 -10.74 7.11 0.41
N ALA A 369 -9.84 7.29 1.37
CA ALA A 369 -9.52 6.24 2.34
C ALA A 369 -10.73 5.94 3.22
N ARG A 370 -11.00 4.66 3.48
CA ARG A 370 -12.02 4.26 4.47
C ARG A 370 -11.42 4.02 5.85
N LYS A 371 -10.15 3.61 5.89
CA LYS A 371 -9.41 3.36 7.11
C LYS A 371 -7.93 3.68 6.94
N PHE A 372 -7.31 4.13 8.02
CA PHE A 372 -5.87 4.25 8.16
C PHE A 372 -5.40 3.53 9.42
N ARG A 373 -4.16 3.05 9.41
CA ARG A 373 -3.53 2.45 10.59
C ARG A 373 -2.21 3.17 10.86
N PHE A 374 -2.14 3.88 11.99
CA PHE A 374 -0.97 4.59 12.46
C PHE A 374 -0.22 3.75 13.47
N GLN A 375 1.10 3.69 13.39
CA GLN A 375 1.99 3.20 14.46
C GLN A 375 2.52 4.37 15.29
N GLY A 376 3.22 4.08 16.39
CA GLY A 376 3.89 5.08 17.23
C GLY A 376 4.64 6.12 16.41
N SER A 377 4.58 7.38 16.85
CA SER A 377 5.13 8.58 16.18
C SER A 377 4.47 9.02 14.85
N GLN A 378 3.68 8.17 14.20
CA GLN A 378 3.06 8.50 12.90
C GLN A 378 1.86 9.44 13.01
N LEU A 379 1.17 9.45 14.16
CA LEU A 379 0.04 10.33 14.40
C LEU A 379 0.46 11.46 15.34
N ASN A 380 0.41 12.68 14.81
CA ASN A 380 0.60 13.90 15.57
C ASN A 380 -0.27 15.01 14.96
N LEU A 381 -1.43 15.26 15.56
CA LEU A 381 -2.41 16.24 15.09
C LEU A 381 -2.55 17.35 16.13
N THR A 382 -2.31 18.60 15.74
CA THR A 382 -2.58 19.78 16.56
C THR A 382 -3.98 20.33 16.30
N SER A 383 -4.52 21.09 17.24
CA SER A 383 -5.85 21.70 17.08
C SER A 383 -5.94 22.77 15.99
N THR A 384 -4.82 23.12 15.36
CA THR A 384 -4.76 24.03 14.20
C THR A 384 -4.66 23.31 12.88
N ASP A 385 -4.39 22.00 12.90
CA ASP A 385 -4.27 21.18 11.69
C ASP A 385 -5.67 20.85 11.12
N GLY A 386 -5.69 20.54 9.83
CA GLY A 386 -6.89 20.02 9.18
C GLY A 386 -7.28 18.63 9.72
N PRO A 387 -8.56 18.22 9.55
CA PRO A 387 -9.00 16.92 10.02
C PRO A 387 -8.36 15.78 9.22
N ILE A 388 -8.27 14.60 9.83
CA ILE A 388 -8.05 13.36 9.07
C ILE A 388 -9.34 13.06 8.32
N VAL A 389 -9.28 13.11 6.99
CA VAL A 389 -10.45 12.89 6.12
C VAL A 389 -10.46 11.45 5.64
N LEU A 390 -11.57 10.76 5.90
CA LEU A 390 -11.92 9.48 5.33
C LEU A 390 -13.11 9.66 4.37
N ASP A 391 -13.57 8.59 3.72
CA ASP A 391 -14.69 8.62 2.77
C ASP A 391 -15.99 9.16 3.42
N ARG A 392 -16.49 8.49 4.46
CA ARG A 392 -17.76 8.85 5.13
C ARG A 392 -17.62 9.69 6.40
N ALA A 393 -16.42 9.77 6.97
CA ALA A 393 -16.18 10.47 8.22
C ALA A 393 -14.91 11.34 8.18
N ARG A 394 -14.81 12.28 9.11
CA ARG A 394 -13.59 13.02 9.38
C ARG A 394 -13.34 13.12 10.87
N ILE A 395 -12.08 13.13 11.25
CA ILE A 395 -11.62 13.19 12.64
C ILE A 395 -10.94 14.53 12.86
N SER A 396 -11.45 15.31 13.80
CA SER A 396 -10.98 16.67 14.08
C SER A 396 -10.66 16.86 15.56
N LEU A 397 -9.53 17.48 15.86
CA LEU A 397 -9.17 17.92 17.20
C LEU A 397 -9.52 19.41 17.36
N GLU A 398 -10.46 19.72 18.23
CA GLU A 398 -10.87 21.09 18.53
C GLU A 398 -9.81 21.81 19.40
N THR A 399 -9.81 23.14 19.37
CA THR A 399 -8.92 23.97 20.22
C THR A 399 -9.13 23.77 21.71
N THR A 400 -10.32 23.33 22.12
CA THR A 400 -10.65 22.94 23.49
C THR A 400 -10.03 21.60 23.90
N GLY A 401 -9.40 20.88 22.98
CA GLY A 401 -8.90 19.52 23.20
C GLY A 401 -9.94 18.43 23.04
N GLU A 402 -11.17 18.75 22.58
CA GLU A 402 -12.18 17.75 22.25
C GLU A 402 -11.87 17.08 20.91
N LEU A 403 -11.74 15.76 20.89
CA LEU A 403 -11.61 14.97 19.66
C LEU A 403 -12.98 14.53 19.19
N ARG A 404 -13.32 14.82 17.93
CA ARG A 404 -14.62 14.53 17.34
C ARG A 404 -14.49 13.71 16.07
N VAL A 405 -15.41 12.76 15.90
CA VAL A 405 -15.67 12.09 14.63
C VAL A 405 -16.96 12.68 14.07
N LEU A 406 -16.90 13.18 12.84
CA LEU A 406 -18.01 13.86 12.18
C LEU A 406 -18.36 13.12 10.89
N CYS A 407 -19.65 12.97 10.61
CA CYS A 407 -20.12 12.48 9.31
C CYS A 407 -19.83 13.53 8.22
N ASN A 408 -19.17 13.16 7.13
CA ASN A 408 -18.82 14.11 6.08
C ASN A 408 -20.04 14.73 5.40
N ALA A 409 -21.07 13.92 5.14
CA ALA A 409 -22.26 14.36 4.41
C ALA A 409 -23.17 15.30 5.23
N THR A 410 -23.26 15.09 6.54
CA THR A 410 -24.24 15.80 7.40
C THR A 410 -23.59 16.71 8.43
N SER A 411 -22.27 16.62 8.63
CA SER A 411 -21.54 17.22 9.75
C SER A 411 -22.08 16.83 11.14
N ARG A 412 -22.92 15.78 11.23
CA ARG A 412 -23.39 15.24 12.51
C ARG A 412 -22.22 14.63 13.28
N VAL A 413 -22.16 14.91 14.58
CA VAL A 413 -21.23 14.26 15.51
C VAL A 413 -21.60 12.78 15.61
N LEU A 414 -20.66 11.92 15.24
CA LEU A 414 -20.77 10.47 15.34
C LEU A 414 -20.18 9.97 16.67
N TRP A 415 -19.09 10.58 17.12
CA TRP A 415 -18.43 10.24 18.37
C TRP A 415 -17.62 11.42 18.92
N THR A 416 -17.45 11.48 20.25
CA THR A 416 -16.60 12.47 20.94
C THR A 416 -15.79 11.81 22.05
N SER A 417 -14.56 12.27 22.28
CA SER A 417 -13.72 11.80 23.38
C SER A 417 -14.14 12.29 24.76
N GLY A 418 -14.90 13.40 24.83
CA GLY A 418 -15.22 14.07 26.10
C GLY A 418 -14.02 14.75 26.77
N SER A 419 -12.93 14.99 26.04
CA SER A 419 -11.64 15.48 26.55
C SER A 419 -11.50 17.01 26.58
N ALA A 420 -12.60 17.75 26.46
CA ALA A 420 -12.55 19.22 26.48
C ALA A 420 -11.95 19.74 27.79
N GLY A 421 -11.00 20.67 27.69
CA GLY A 421 -10.31 21.23 28.87
C GLY A 421 -9.06 22.04 28.57
N SER A 422 -8.62 22.12 27.32
CA SER A 422 -7.54 23.02 26.89
C SER A 422 -8.02 24.46 26.79
N VAL A 423 -7.14 25.40 27.14
CA VAL A 423 -7.34 26.84 26.95
C VAL A 423 -6.42 27.46 25.89
N ILE A 424 -5.38 26.75 25.47
CA ILE A 424 -4.34 27.25 24.55
C ILE A 424 -4.12 26.35 23.32
N GLY A 425 -5.04 25.41 23.07
CA GLY A 425 -4.92 24.43 21.99
C GLY A 425 -4.44 23.07 22.49
N ALA A 426 -4.62 22.05 21.66
CA ALA A 426 -4.34 20.66 22.04
C ALA A 426 -3.56 19.93 20.95
N ARG A 427 -2.95 18.82 21.35
CA ARG A 427 -2.21 17.91 20.49
C ARG A 427 -2.66 16.48 20.77
N LEU A 428 -3.14 15.80 19.75
CA LEU A 428 -3.39 14.35 19.72
C LEU A 428 -2.12 13.67 19.23
N SER A 429 -1.64 12.64 19.94
CA SER A 429 -0.47 11.88 19.52
C SER A 429 -0.61 10.40 19.86
N LEU A 430 -0.09 9.53 18.99
CA LEU A 430 0.20 8.14 19.33
C LEU A 430 1.67 8.06 19.75
N GLU A 431 1.90 7.97 21.05
CA GLU A 431 3.24 7.94 21.67
C GLU A 431 3.94 6.59 21.42
N ASP A 432 5.28 6.57 21.51
CA ASP A 432 6.10 5.37 21.24
C ASP A 432 5.91 4.24 22.26
N ASN A 433 5.25 4.50 23.38
CA ASN A 433 4.84 3.49 24.36
C ASN A 433 3.45 2.89 24.07
N GLY A 434 2.82 3.34 22.97
CA GLY A 434 1.52 2.91 22.51
C GLY A 434 0.31 3.63 23.10
N HIS A 435 0.52 4.69 23.86
CA HIS A 435 -0.57 5.51 24.39
C HIS A 435 -1.08 6.52 23.36
N LEU A 436 -2.40 6.57 23.17
CA LEU A 436 -3.07 7.62 22.42
C LEU A 436 -3.42 8.77 23.37
N THR A 437 -2.69 9.87 23.31
CA THR A 437 -2.88 10.96 24.26
C THR A 437 -3.38 12.24 23.60
N ILE A 438 -4.20 12.99 24.33
CA ILE A 438 -4.46 14.40 24.05
C ILE A 438 -3.82 15.21 25.16
N ARG A 439 -2.91 16.12 24.78
CA ARG A 439 -2.20 17.02 25.70
C ARG A 439 -2.41 18.47 25.29
N GLU A 440 -2.40 19.37 26.28
CA GLU A 440 -2.44 20.80 26.02
C GLU A 440 -1.13 21.29 25.38
N ALA A 441 -1.22 22.04 24.27
CA ALA A 441 -0.10 22.31 23.36
C ALA A 441 1.06 23.13 23.97
N GLY A 442 0.81 23.92 25.02
CA GLY A 442 1.84 24.74 25.68
C GLY A 442 2.33 24.19 27.03
N THR A 443 1.47 23.53 27.81
CA THR A 443 1.83 23.02 29.14
C THR A 443 2.24 21.55 29.14
N GLY A 444 1.87 20.80 28.09
CA GLY A 444 2.04 19.34 28.04
C GLY A 444 1.11 18.57 28.98
N LYS A 445 0.19 19.26 29.67
CA LYS A 445 -0.77 18.65 30.59
C LYS A 445 -1.61 17.61 29.85
N LEU A 446 -1.66 16.40 30.39
CA LEU A 446 -2.53 15.33 29.88
C LEU A 446 -4.00 15.71 30.08
N LEU A 447 -4.75 15.71 28.99
CA LEU A 447 -6.19 15.97 28.97
C LEU A 447 -6.98 14.66 28.83
N TRP A 448 -6.45 13.71 28.07
CA TRP A 448 -7.11 12.43 27.82
C TRP A 448 -6.13 11.35 27.41
N ASP A 449 -6.33 10.16 27.97
CA ASP A 449 -5.70 8.91 27.60
C ASP A 449 -6.76 7.81 27.76
N PRO A 450 -7.20 7.16 26.67
CA PRO A 450 -8.28 6.19 26.71
C PRO A 450 -7.89 4.91 27.44
N VAL A 451 -6.61 4.62 27.62
CA VAL A 451 -6.09 3.38 28.20
C VAL A 451 -5.43 3.57 29.56
N GLN A 452 -5.60 4.74 30.19
CA GLN A 452 -5.09 4.99 31.55
C GLN A 452 -5.58 3.93 32.56
N PHE A 453 -6.76 3.35 32.34
CA PHE A 453 -7.32 2.29 33.19
C PHE A 453 -6.53 0.97 33.16
N LEU A 454 -5.58 0.80 32.22
CA LEU A 454 -4.69 -0.36 32.12
C LEU A 454 -3.41 -0.23 32.94
N GLU A 455 -3.13 0.95 33.51
CA GLU A 455 -1.94 1.18 34.32
C GLU A 455 -1.83 0.14 35.45
N GLY A 456 -0.69 -0.55 35.52
CA GLY A 456 -0.43 -1.61 36.49
C GLY A 456 -1.02 -2.99 36.14
N CYS A 457 -1.81 -3.11 35.06
CA CYS A 457 -2.35 -4.39 34.57
C CYS A 457 -1.67 -4.87 33.29
N PHE A 458 -1.54 -3.99 32.29
CA PHE A 458 -1.00 -4.35 30.97
C PHE A 458 -0.31 -3.15 30.32
N GLN A 459 0.80 -3.40 29.62
CA GLN A 459 1.51 -2.40 28.84
C GLN A 459 1.12 -2.54 27.37
N VAL A 460 0.70 -1.45 26.72
CA VAL A 460 0.23 -1.49 25.33
C VAL A 460 1.37 -1.88 24.37
N GLY A 461 2.58 -1.41 24.66
CA GLY A 461 3.81 -1.79 23.98
C GLY A 461 4.19 -0.84 22.85
N ASN A 462 5.46 -0.89 22.43
CA ASN A 462 6.01 0.13 21.54
C ASN A 462 5.61 -0.03 20.07
N GLN A 463 5.05 -1.19 19.71
CA GLN A 463 4.52 -1.48 18.37
C GLN A 463 3.00 -1.34 18.29
N ALA A 464 2.40 -0.68 19.28
CA ALA A 464 0.98 -0.38 19.27
C ALA A 464 0.58 0.41 18.01
N ALA A 465 -0.69 0.28 17.64
CA ALA A 465 -1.22 0.95 16.47
C ALA A 465 -2.62 1.50 16.73
N LEU A 466 -2.92 2.65 16.14
CA LEU A 466 -4.27 3.20 16.08
C LEU A 466 -4.84 2.97 14.68
N THR A 467 -5.91 2.20 14.59
CA THR A 467 -6.76 2.23 13.40
C THR A 467 -7.78 3.35 13.54
N VAL A 468 -7.90 4.16 12.50
CA VAL A 468 -9.01 5.10 12.32
C VAL A 468 -9.88 4.63 11.15
N SER A 469 -11.19 4.72 11.29
CA SER A 469 -12.17 4.14 10.35
C SER A 469 -13.34 5.08 10.15
N ASP A 470 -13.97 5.00 8.97
CA ASP A 470 -15.19 5.74 8.64
C ASP A 470 -16.48 5.04 9.10
N GLU A 471 -16.33 3.87 9.72
CA GLU A 471 -17.37 3.07 10.38
C GLU A 471 -16.95 2.71 11.80
N SER A 472 -17.93 2.42 12.67
CA SER A 472 -17.65 1.92 14.02
C SER A 472 -16.94 0.55 13.97
N PRO A 473 -15.90 0.35 14.82
CA PRO A 473 -15.26 1.35 15.68
C PRO A 473 -14.48 2.40 14.89
N TYR A 474 -14.78 3.69 15.11
CA TYR A 474 -14.12 4.79 14.40
C TYR A 474 -12.66 4.96 14.80
N LEU A 475 -12.32 4.63 16.04
CA LEU A 475 -10.97 4.59 16.57
C LEU A 475 -10.77 3.25 17.28
N SER A 476 -9.69 2.54 16.98
CA SER A 476 -9.31 1.28 17.62
C SER A 476 -7.83 1.28 17.93
N LEU A 477 -7.48 1.19 19.21
CA LEU A 477 -6.10 1.09 19.68
C LEU A 477 -5.75 -0.38 19.88
N TRP A 478 -4.67 -0.80 19.23
CA TRP A 478 -4.14 -2.15 19.21
C TRP A 478 -2.82 -2.20 19.97
N SER A 479 -2.61 -3.24 20.77
CA SER A 479 -1.32 -3.50 21.42
C SER A 479 -0.26 -4.03 20.43
N GLU A 480 0.98 -4.16 20.91
CA GLU A 480 2.07 -4.81 20.18
C GLU A 480 1.77 -6.27 19.77
N CYS A 481 0.97 -7.00 20.56
CA CYS A 481 0.52 -8.35 20.21
C CYS A 481 -0.72 -8.37 19.30
N ASN A 482 -1.09 -7.21 18.74
CA ASN A 482 -2.23 -7.01 17.85
C ASN A 482 -3.58 -7.38 18.51
N SER A 483 -3.69 -7.16 19.83
CA SER A 483 -4.94 -7.28 20.60
C SER A 483 -5.62 -5.92 20.72
N LEU A 484 -6.96 -5.87 20.70
CA LEU A 484 -7.71 -4.62 20.81
C LEU A 484 -7.75 -4.17 22.28
N VAL A 485 -7.05 -3.09 22.62
CA VAL A 485 -6.98 -2.59 24.00
C VAL A 485 -7.98 -1.47 24.29
N TRP A 486 -8.43 -0.76 23.26
CA TRP A 486 -9.48 0.23 23.36
C TRP A 486 -10.15 0.47 22.01
N ALA A 487 -11.44 0.76 22.02
CA ALA A 487 -12.17 1.24 20.86
C ALA A 487 -13.11 2.39 21.23
N SER A 488 -13.36 3.30 20.28
CA SER A 488 -14.32 4.41 20.46
C SER A 488 -15.71 3.89 20.81
N GLU A 489 -16.08 2.75 20.22
CA GLU A 489 -17.31 1.99 20.44
C GLU A 489 -16.98 0.51 20.21
N TYR A 490 -17.60 -0.42 20.93
CA TYR A 490 -17.41 -1.86 20.68
C TYR A 490 -18.54 -2.42 19.83
N VAL A 491 -18.85 -1.74 18.72
CA VAL A 491 -19.84 -2.18 17.74
C VAL A 491 -19.12 -2.61 16.47
N PHE A 492 -19.28 -3.87 16.10
CA PHE A 492 -18.63 -4.52 14.97
C PHE A 492 -19.68 -4.95 13.95
N GLY A 493 -19.48 -4.61 12.67
CA GLY A 493 -20.27 -5.14 11.56
C GLY A 493 -19.78 -6.53 11.13
N LYS A 494 -20.59 -7.24 10.33
CA LYS A 494 -20.22 -8.56 9.76
C LYS A 494 -18.81 -8.54 9.15
N GLY A 495 -18.00 -9.53 9.48
CA GLY A 495 -16.63 -9.68 8.96
C GLY A 495 -15.60 -8.70 9.52
N SER A 496 -15.97 -7.81 10.46
CA SER A 496 -15.05 -6.81 11.03
C SER A 496 -14.43 -7.20 12.38
N PHE A 497 -14.78 -8.39 12.90
CA PHE A 497 -14.28 -8.91 14.17
C PHE A 497 -13.65 -10.29 13.95
N GLU A 498 -12.39 -10.42 14.34
CA GLU A 498 -11.66 -11.69 14.42
C GLU A 498 -10.70 -11.65 15.61
N LEU A 499 -10.56 -12.78 16.29
CA LEU A 499 -9.62 -12.99 17.39
C LEU A 499 -8.80 -14.25 17.10
N ALA A 500 -7.48 -14.10 17.01
CA ALA A 500 -6.55 -15.20 16.90
C ALA A 500 -6.23 -15.83 18.28
N PRO A 501 -5.66 -17.04 18.34
CA PRO A 501 -5.30 -17.67 19.60
C PRO A 501 -4.34 -16.77 20.34
N ASN A 502 -4.49 -16.72 21.66
CA ASN A 502 -3.71 -15.87 22.53
C ASN A 502 -3.94 -14.35 22.32
N GLN A 503 -4.88 -13.92 21.48
CA GLN A 503 -5.30 -12.52 21.39
C GLN A 503 -6.48 -12.25 22.31
N PHE A 504 -6.64 -10.98 22.69
CA PHE A 504 -7.74 -10.53 23.54
C PHE A 504 -8.35 -9.21 23.08
N ILE A 505 -9.50 -8.90 23.65
CA ILE A 505 -10.14 -7.59 23.61
C ILE A 505 -10.30 -7.12 25.04
N CYS A 506 -9.78 -5.94 25.35
CA CYS A 506 -10.02 -5.29 26.62
C CYS A 506 -11.33 -4.50 26.57
N ILE A 507 -12.09 -4.53 27.67
CA ILE A 507 -13.35 -3.82 27.81
C ILE A 507 -13.31 -3.00 29.09
N CYS A 508 -13.49 -1.69 28.95
CA CYS A 508 -13.53 -0.75 30.06
C CYS A 508 -14.95 -0.68 30.66
N PRO A 509 -15.10 -0.76 31.99
CA PRO A 509 -16.40 -0.66 32.63
C PRO A 509 -16.94 0.78 32.61
N THR A 510 -18.18 0.93 32.18
CA THR A 510 -18.94 2.17 32.22
C THR A 510 -19.92 2.20 33.40
N ARG A 511 -20.34 3.39 33.81
CA ARG A 511 -21.54 3.56 34.64
C ARG A 511 -22.70 3.96 33.74
N THR A 512 -23.86 3.37 33.97
CA THR A 512 -25.12 3.91 33.46
C THR A 512 -25.27 5.35 33.94
N ARG A 513 -25.57 6.26 33.01
CA ARG A 513 -25.85 7.66 33.32
C ARG A 513 -27.00 7.68 34.33
N ALA A 514 -26.70 8.08 35.58
CA ALA A 514 -27.67 8.05 36.67
C ALA A 514 -28.97 8.75 36.24
N GLN A 515 -30.12 8.07 36.36
CA GLN A 515 -31.39 8.79 36.38
C GLN A 515 -31.30 9.83 37.51
N PRO A 516 -31.77 11.07 37.28
CA PRO A 516 -31.83 12.05 38.36
C PRO A 516 -32.62 11.43 39.52
N PRO A 517 -32.19 11.63 40.78
CA PRO A 517 -32.89 11.06 41.91
C PRO A 517 -34.38 11.44 41.83
N PRO A 518 -35.31 10.53 42.19
CA PRO A 518 -36.72 10.85 42.21
C PRO A 518 -36.93 12.11 43.03
N ILE A 519 -37.62 13.09 42.44
CA ILE A 519 -38.00 14.34 43.09
C ILE A 519 -38.68 13.95 44.42
N PRO A 520 -38.19 14.40 45.59
CA PRO A 520 -38.87 14.14 46.85
C PRO A 520 -40.33 14.63 46.74
N PRO A 521 -41.31 13.90 47.28
CA PRO A 521 -42.69 14.38 47.28
C PRO A 521 -42.73 15.77 47.93
N ARG A 522 -43.42 16.72 47.27
CA ARG A 522 -43.64 18.07 47.80
C ARG A 522 -44.19 17.96 49.23
N ILE A 523 -43.38 18.36 50.22
CA ILE A 523 -43.87 18.64 51.56
C ILE A 523 -44.73 19.89 51.46
N GLY A 524 -46.03 19.71 51.49
CA GLY A 524 -47.00 20.77 51.26
C GLY A 524 -48.39 20.40 51.74
N ALA A 525 -48.50 19.79 52.91
CA ALA A 525 -49.63 19.92 53.83
C ALA A 525 -49.25 19.18 55.12
N VAL A 526 -49.64 19.75 56.27
CA VAL A 526 -49.54 19.17 57.62
C VAL A 526 -48.19 19.47 58.30
N LEU A 527 -48.04 20.69 58.86
CA LEU A 527 -48.12 20.91 60.32
C LEU A 527 -47.69 22.33 60.72
N ASP A 528 -48.61 23.05 61.35
CA ASP A 528 -48.26 23.95 62.44
C ASP A 528 -47.56 23.15 63.56
N ASN A 529 -46.59 23.80 64.19
CA ASN A 529 -45.92 23.50 65.47
C ASN A 529 -44.53 22.81 65.48
N ILE A 530 -43.54 23.68 65.73
CA ILE A 530 -42.43 23.59 66.72
C ILE A 530 -41.36 22.49 66.51
N SER A 531 -40.13 22.90 66.17
CA SER A 531 -38.93 22.87 67.06
C SER A 531 -37.60 22.80 66.28
N HIS A 532 -36.57 23.39 66.90
CA HIS A 532 -35.18 23.48 66.43
C HIS A 532 -34.56 22.12 66.03
N ALA A 533 -34.06 22.00 64.81
CA ALA A 533 -33.00 21.05 64.47
C ALA A 533 -32.17 21.59 63.29
N VAL A 534 -30.85 21.69 63.50
CA VAL A 534 -29.86 22.01 62.48
C VAL A 534 -29.79 20.85 61.48
N HIS A 535 -30.25 21.06 60.24
CA HIS A 535 -30.11 20.08 59.16
C HIS A 535 -28.64 20.08 58.68
N HIS A 536 -27.87 19.09 59.10
CA HIS A 536 -26.67 18.69 58.36
C HIS A 536 -27.11 18.08 57.02
N PRO A 537 -26.53 18.47 55.88
CA PRO A 537 -26.74 17.74 54.63
C PRO A 537 -26.27 16.29 54.84
N PRO A 538 -27.01 15.29 54.34
CA PRO A 538 -26.58 13.91 54.45
C PRO A 538 -25.20 13.76 53.80
N PRO A 539 -24.29 12.95 54.38
CA PRO A 539 -22.96 12.75 53.81
C PRO A 539 -23.11 12.22 52.38
N MET A 540 -22.45 12.89 51.42
CA MET A 540 -22.29 12.35 50.07
C MET A 540 -21.54 11.02 50.18
N ILE A 541 -22.25 9.91 50.01
CA ILE A 541 -21.63 8.59 49.91
C ILE A 541 -20.71 8.63 48.68
N PRO A 542 -19.39 8.38 48.83
CA PRO A 542 -18.49 8.33 47.69
C PRO A 542 -18.98 7.30 46.70
N ALA A 543 -19.04 7.65 45.41
CA ALA A 543 -19.50 6.71 44.42
C ALA A 543 -18.54 5.50 44.37
N ARG A 544 -19.09 4.28 44.46
CA ARG A 544 -18.32 3.03 44.52
C ARG A 544 -17.30 2.97 43.36
N PRO A 545 -16.02 2.62 43.60
CA PRO A 545 -15.03 2.49 42.53
C PRO A 545 -15.54 1.61 41.38
N LEU A 546 -15.21 1.95 40.14
CA LEU A 546 -15.48 1.10 39.00
C LEU A 546 -14.76 -0.25 39.18
N PRO A 547 -15.33 -1.37 38.68
CA PRO A 547 -14.64 -2.65 38.70
C PRO A 547 -13.38 -2.62 37.81
N PRO A 548 -12.47 -3.61 37.93
CA PRO A 548 -11.35 -3.75 37.00
C PRO A 548 -11.83 -4.04 35.57
N PRO A 549 -10.98 -3.83 34.55
CA PRO A 549 -11.30 -4.19 33.18
C PRO A 549 -11.60 -5.68 33.04
N ALA A 550 -12.37 -6.00 31.99
CA ALA A 550 -12.62 -7.37 31.59
C ALA A 550 -11.96 -7.65 30.23
N TYR A 551 -11.71 -8.93 29.95
CA TYR A 551 -11.05 -9.36 28.74
C TYR A 551 -11.86 -10.47 28.07
N ILE A 552 -12.12 -10.33 26.77
CA ILE A 552 -12.52 -11.45 25.91
C ILE A 552 -11.23 -12.02 25.34
N PHE A 553 -10.92 -13.28 25.62
CA PHE A 553 -9.67 -13.93 25.30
C PHE A 553 -9.93 -15.27 24.60
N LEU A 554 -9.26 -15.52 23.47
CA LEU A 554 -9.29 -16.83 22.84
C LEU A 554 -8.15 -17.70 23.38
N ASP A 555 -8.49 -18.63 24.26
CA ASP A 555 -7.52 -19.45 24.96
C ASP A 555 -6.88 -20.48 24.00
N PRO A 556 -5.56 -20.41 23.75
CA PRO A 556 -4.90 -21.32 22.81
C PRO A 556 -4.81 -22.76 23.32
N VAL A 557 -4.97 -23.01 24.63
CA VAL A 557 -4.88 -24.35 25.22
C VAL A 557 -6.22 -25.08 25.12
N THR A 558 -7.32 -24.33 25.24
CA THR A 558 -8.67 -24.91 25.34
C THR A 558 -9.53 -24.63 24.10
N SER A 559 -9.10 -23.71 23.24
CA SER A 559 -9.85 -23.12 22.13
C SER A 559 -11.15 -22.43 22.54
N ASN A 560 -11.38 -22.21 23.84
CA ASN A 560 -12.56 -21.48 24.29
C ASN A 560 -12.38 -19.98 24.09
N LEU A 561 -13.48 -19.33 23.71
CA LEU A 561 -13.64 -17.91 23.93
C LEU A 561 -14.00 -17.72 25.41
N VAL A 562 -13.14 -17.02 26.14
CA VAL A 562 -13.26 -16.82 27.59
C VAL A 562 -13.43 -15.35 27.87
N ILE A 563 -14.41 -15.01 28.71
CA ILE A 563 -14.57 -13.68 29.27
C ILE A 563 -14.16 -13.74 30.72
N HIS A 564 -13.16 -12.96 31.11
CA HIS A 564 -12.62 -12.99 32.46
C HIS A 564 -12.25 -11.61 32.97
N ARG A 565 -12.08 -11.52 34.29
CA ARG A 565 -11.51 -10.36 34.97
C ARG A 565 -10.23 -10.80 35.67
N GLY A 566 -9.11 -10.14 35.42
CA GLY A 566 -7.86 -10.51 36.04
C GLY A 566 -6.83 -9.39 35.92
N PRO A 567 -5.73 -9.46 36.68
CA PRO A 567 -4.66 -8.47 36.58
C PRO A 567 -3.95 -8.53 35.22
N HIS A 568 -4.06 -9.65 34.49
CA HIS A 568 -3.34 -9.85 33.23
C HIS A 568 -4.25 -10.52 32.16
N PRO A 569 -4.31 -10.01 30.92
CA PRO A 569 -5.25 -10.47 29.90
C PRO A 569 -5.06 -11.93 29.46
N HIS A 570 -3.81 -12.39 29.39
CA HIS A 570 -3.49 -13.78 29.00
C HIS A 570 -3.62 -14.80 30.16
N GLN A 571 -4.00 -14.36 31.35
CA GLN A 571 -4.07 -15.22 32.53
C GLN A 571 -5.44 -15.08 33.19
N PRO A 572 -6.42 -15.91 32.79
CA PRO A 572 -7.74 -15.96 33.43
C PRO A 572 -7.63 -16.60 34.83
N HIS A 573 -7.07 -15.86 35.79
CA HIS A 573 -6.92 -16.31 37.18
C HIS A 573 -8.26 -16.28 37.91
N GLY A 574 -8.87 -17.43 38.15
CA GLY A 574 -9.97 -17.64 39.13
C GLY A 574 -11.28 -16.88 38.93
N HIS A 575 -11.36 -15.97 37.96
CA HIS A 575 -12.46 -15.03 37.76
C HIS A 575 -12.95 -15.05 36.31
N VAL A 576 -13.26 -16.24 35.82
CA VAL A 576 -13.98 -16.44 34.55
C VAL A 576 -15.44 -16.04 34.75
N LEU A 577 -15.93 -15.15 33.90
CA LEU A 577 -17.33 -14.71 33.85
C LEU A 577 -18.14 -15.63 32.94
N TRP A 578 -17.57 -16.00 31.80
CA TRP A 578 -18.21 -16.85 30.79
C TRP A 578 -17.16 -17.56 29.93
N ALA A 579 -17.49 -18.74 29.39
CA ALA A 579 -16.70 -19.44 28.39
C ALA A 579 -17.61 -20.17 27.40
N SER A 580 -17.15 -20.38 26.17
CA SER A 580 -17.91 -21.03 25.08
C SER A 580 -18.22 -22.53 25.26
N ASP A 581 -18.03 -23.11 26.46
CA ASP A 581 -18.38 -24.48 26.84
C ASP A 581 -17.94 -25.61 25.88
N LEU A 582 -16.83 -25.47 25.13
CA LEU A 582 -16.32 -26.54 24.26
C LEU A 582 -15.96 -27.81 25.05
N PHE A 583 -15.58 -27.65 26.32
CA PHE A 583 -15.24 -28.75 27.23
C PHE A 583 -16.38 -29.73 27.47
N GLY A 584 -17.64 -29.28 27.39
CA GLY A 584 -18.82 -30.12 27.66
C GLY A 584 -19.30 -30.90 26.44
N HIS A 585 -18.96 -30.44 25.23
CA HIS A 585 -19.51 -30.94 23.97
C HIS A 585 -18.56 -31.82 23.17
N LEU A 586 -17.26 -31.77 23.48
CA LEU A 586 -16.24 -32.52 22.75
C LEU A 586 -15.59 -33.58 23.64
N PRO A 587 -15.28 -34.77 23.10
CA PRO A 587 -14.72 -35.88 23.88
C PRO A 587 -13.30 -35.61 24.39
N LYS A 588 -12.63 -34.57 23.87
CA LYS A 588 -11.30 -34.12 24.30
C LYS A 588 -11.16 -32.61 24.12
N GLN A 589 -10.26 -32.03 24.89
CA GLN A 589 -9.86 -30.64 24.77
C GLN A 589 -9.16 -30.39 23.42
N ILE A 590 -9.48 -29.26 22.78
CA ILE A 590 -8.87 -28.85 21.51
C ILE A 590 -7.86 -27.74 21.80
N ALA A 591 -6.58 -28.06 21.73
CA ALA A 591 -5.54 -27.06 21.72
C ALA A 591 -5.42 -26.44 20.31
N SER A 592 -5.15 -25.14 20.27
CA SER A 592 -4.79 -24.45 19.04
C SER A 592 -3.50 -25.06 18.48
N ARG A 593 -3.48 -25.29 17.17
CA ARG A 593 -2.27 -25.74 16.48
C ARG A 593 -1.28 -24.58 16.36
N ALA A 594 0.00 -24.90 16.33
CA ALA A 594 1.07 -23.91 16.13
C ALA A 594 1.32 -23.60 14.65
N ASN A 595 0.82 -24.44 13.73
CA ASN A 595 1.02 -24.27 12.30
C ASN A 595 0.19 -23.09 11.79
N PRO A 596 0.79 -22.12 11.08
CA PRO A 596 0.08 -20.99 10.49
C PRO A 596 -1.11 -21.44 9.62
N GLY A 597 -2.26 -20.80 9.80
CA GLY A 597 -3.50 -21.10 9.07
C GLY A 597 -4.31 -22.27 9.64
N CYS A 598 -3.71 -23.08 10.52
CA CYS A 598 -4.37 -24.18 11.23
C CYS A 598 -4.73 -23.81 12.67
N GLU A 599 -4.39 -22.61 13.12
CA GLU A 599 -4.63 -22.22 14.50
C GLU A 599 -6.11 -21.86 14.71
N THR A 600 -6.58 -22.01 15.96
CA THR A 600 -7.96 -21.69 16.33
C THR A 600 -8.28 -20.24 15.97
N ARG A 601 -9.51 -19.92 15.56
CA ARG A 601 -9.95 -18.54 15.32
C ARG A 601 -11.35 -18.34 15.86
N CYS A 602 -11.63 -17.17 16.42
CA CYS A 602 -12.98 -16.71 16.71
C CYS A 602 -13.31 -15.56 15.74
N ALA A 603 -14.35 -15.67 14.93
CA ALA A 603 -14.67 -14.67 13.92
C ALA A 603 -16.16 -14.36 13.89
N PHE A 604 -16.49 -13.09 13.68
CA PHE A 604 -17.84 -12.66 13.34
C PHE A 604 -18.01 -12.74 11.83
N GLN A 605 -18.70 -13.77 11.35
CA GLN A 605 -18.73 -14.12 9.94
C GLN A 605 -19.31 -13.01 9.05
N GLY A 606 -18.67 -12.80 7.90
CA GLY A 606 -19.12 -11.84 6.89
C GLY A 606 -20.44 -12.22 6.20
N GLY A 607 -20.76 -13.52 6.14
CA GLY A 607 -21.94 -14.03 5.43
C GLY A 607 -23.22 -13.94 6.25
N ASP A 608 -23.38 -14.89 7.18
CA ASP A 608 -24.59 -15.05 8.00
C ASP A 608 -24.58 -14.22 9.28
N GLY A 609 -23.41 -13.76 9.74
CA GLY A 609 -23.28 -12.98 10.97
C GLY A 609 -23.38 -13.81 12.24
N ASN A 610 -22.85 -15.03 12.22
CA ASN A 610 -22.57 -15.79 13.43
C ASN A 610 -21.21 -15.41 14.03
N LEU A 611 -21.10 -15.41 15.36
CA LEU A 611 -19.81 -15.48 16.04
C LEU A 611 -19.42 -16.96 16.13
N VAL A 612 -18.32 -17.33 15.47
CA VAL A 612 -17.93 -18.73 15.29
C VAL A 612 -16.52 -18.97 15.75
N ILE A 613 -16.32 -20.07 16.48
CA ILE A 613 -15.00 -20.59 16.83
C ILE A 613 -14.67 -21.73 15.84
N TYR A 614 -13.61 -21.53 15.08
CA TYR A 614 -13.02 -22.53 14.20
C TYR A 614 -11.81 -23.18 14.87
N ALA A 615 -11.78 -24.51 14.90
CA ALA A 615 -10.67 -25.28 15.46
C ALA A 615 -10.52 -26.63 14.74
N ASN A 616 -9.49 -27.41 15.11
CA ASN A 616 -9.17 -28.69 14.49
C ASN A 616 -9.43 -29.84 15.49
N PRO A 617 -10.67 -30.35 15.60
CA PRO A 617 -11.01 -31.41 16.55
C PRO A 617 -10.39 -32.78 16.18
N HIS A 618 -10.10 -32.98 14.89
CA HIS A 618 -9.63 -34.26 14.35
C HIS A 618 -8.11 -34.29 14.24
N ASP A 619 -7.48 -35.32 14.81
CA ASP A 619 -6.02 -35.49 14.69
C ASP A 619 -5.59 -36.04 13.32
N HIS A 620 -6.51 -36.65 12.57
CA HIS A 620 -6.25 -37.25 11.26
C HIS A 620 -6.46 -36.30 10.08
N GLN A 621 -7.04 -35.11 10.31
CA GLN A 621 -7.17 -34.01 9.34
C GLN A 621 -6.67 -32.71 9.99
N PRO A 622 -5.38 -32.66 10.41
CA PRO A 622 -4.86 -31.53 11.18
C PRO A 622 -4.80 -30.21 10.40
N GLU A 623 -4.95 -30.24 9.08
CA GLU A 623 -4.93 -29.08 8.18
C GLU A 623 -6.31 -28.43 7.96
N GLU A 624 -7.41 -29.11 8.27
CA GLU A 624 -8.76 -28.58 8.04
C GLU A 624 -9.39 -28.03 9.33
N ARG A 625 -9.70 -26.73 9.33
CA ARG A 625 -10.49 -26.08 10.38
C ARG A 625 -11.98 -26.36 10.16
N CYS A 626 -12.69 -26.67 11.24
CA CYS A 626 -14.15 -26.72 11.22
C CYS A 626 -14.75 -25.85 12.33
N ALA A 627 -16.01 -25.45 12.15
CA ALA A 627 -16.75 -24.71 13.15
C ALA A 627 -17.08 -25.65 14.34
N VAL A 628 -16.45 -25.41 15.48
CA VAL A 628 -16.63 -26.21 16.70
C VAL A 628 -17.64 -25.58 17.67
N TRP A 629 -17.90 -24.29 17.52
CA TRP A 629 -18.95 -23.57 18.23
C TRP A 629 -19.44 -22.39 17.39
N ALA A 630 -20.72 -22.09 17.46
CA ALA A 630 -21.32 -20.91 16.84
C ALA A 630 -22.37 -20.31 17.77
N SER A 631 -22.50 -18.98 17.76
CA SER A 631 -23.52 -18.27 18.54
C SER A 631 -24.95 -18.64 18.15
N GLY A 632 -25.17 -19.13 16.92
CA GLY A 632 -26.47 -19.48 16.36
C GLY A 632 -27.33 -18.24 16.08
N THR A 633 -26.69 -17.12 15.74
CA THR A 633 -27.28 -15.82 15.49
C THR A 633 -27.04 -15.40 14.05
N CYS A 634 -28.08 -15.11 13.28
CA CYS A 634 -27.94 -14.52 11.94
C CYS A 634 -28.03 -13.00 12.04
N CYS A 635 -27.09 -12.35 12.74
CA CYS A 635 -27.20 -10.95 13.10
C CYS A 635 -26.34 -10.03 12.22
N GLU A 636 -26.63 -8.73 12.17
CA GLU A 636 -25.86 -7.77 11.38
C GLU A 636 -24.71 -7.12 12.14
N LYS A 637 -24.90 -6.94 13.45
CA LYS A 637 -23.90 -6.29 14.31
C LYS A 637 -23.70 -7.05 15.60
N LEU A 638 -22.48 -6.97 16.09
CA LEU A 638 -22.08 -7.42 17.41
C LEU A 638 -21.77 -6.18 18.24
N LEU A 639 -22.40 -6.03 19.41
CA LEU A 639 -22.16 -4.94 20.36
C LEU A 639 -21.65 -5.52 21.67
N ILE A 640 -20.52 -5.05 22.15
CA ILE A 640 -19.97 -5.43 23.46
C ILE A 640 -20.21 -4.28 24.43
N THR A 641 -20.79 -4.57 25.59
CA THR A 641 -20.98 -3.59 26.67
C THR A 641 -20.34 -4.10 27.95
N TYR A 642 -19.95 -3.17 28.83
CA TYR A 642 -19.57 -3.50 30.19
C TYR A 642 -20.12 -2.46 31.16
N GLU A 643 -21.35 -2.66 31.60
CA GLU A 643 -21.95 -1.83 32.63
C GLU A 643 -21.55 -2.34 34.01
N ALA A 644 -21.08 -1.44 34.89
CA ALA A 644 -20.55 -1.81 36.21
C ALA A 644 -21.54 -2.65 37.05
N GLU A 645 -22.85 -2.47 36.87
CA GLU A 645 -23.89 -3.21 37.58
C GLU A 645 -24.36 -4.49 36.87
N GLN A 646 -24.25 -4.56 35.53
CA GLN A 646 -24.76 -5.68 34.73
C GLN A 646 -23.67 -6.67 34.29
N GLY A 647 -22.40 -6.25 34.36
CA GLY A 647 -21.27 -7.02 33.87
C GLY A 647 -21.00 -6.81 32.39
N VAL A 648 -20.13 -7.65 31.84
CA VAL A 648 -19.85 -7.68 30.40
C VAL A 648 -21.01 -8.39 29.70
N GLN A 649 -21.37 -7.93 28.50
CA GLN A 649 -22.32 -8.60 27.62
C GLN A 649 -21.87 -8.45 26.16
N ILE A 650 -22.07 -9.49 25.36
CA ILE A 650 -22.00 -9.47 23.90
C ILE A 650 -23.43 -9.61 23.36
N HIS A 651 -23.92 -8.54 22.74
CA HIS A 651 -25.23 -8.45 22.12
C HIS A 651 -25.14 -8.70 20.61
N PHE A 652 -26.06 -9.49 20.08
CA PHE A 652 -26.22 -9.77 18.66
C PHE A 652 -27.42 -8.99 18.15
N LEU A 653 -27.23 -8.11 17.18
CA LEU A 653 -28.19 -7.10 16.76
C LEU A 653 -28.65 -7.32 15.31
N ASP A 654 -29.93 -7.06 15.04
CA ASP A 654 -30.50 -7.07 13.69
C ASP A 654 -30.12 -5.79 12.89
N PRO A 655 -30.54 -5.66 11.60
CA PRO A 655 -30.25 -4.46 10.81
C PRO A 655 -30.81 -3.16 11.40
N GLN A 656 -31.89 -3.24 12.20
CA GLN A 656 -32.54 -2.12 12.86
C GLN A 656 -31.89 -1.76 14.22
N GLY A 657 -30.94 -2.57 14.70
CA GLY A 657 -30.28 -2.40 15.98
C GLY A 657 -31.04 -2.98 17.17
N LEU A 658 -32.01 -3.87 16.94
CA LEU A 658 -32.69 -4.61 17.99
C LEU A 658 -31.86 -5.83 18.42
N ILE A 659 -31.79 -6.07 19.73
CA ILE A 659 -31.06 -7.21 20.30
C ILE A 659 -31.83 -8.50 20.02
N LEU A 660 -31.21 -9.40 19.26
CA LEU A 660 -31.70 -10.76 18.99
C LEU A 660 -31.32 -11.73 20.12
N LYS A 661 -30.09 -11.60 20.64
CA LYS A 661 -29.53 -12.46 21.68
C LYS A 661 -28.45 -11.69 22.44
N SER A 662 -28.23 -12.08 23.69
CA SER A 662 -27.06 -11.65 24.47
C SER A 662 -26.39 -12.87 25.08
N ILE A 663 -25.07 -12.82 25.18
CA ILE A 663 -24.30 -13.70 26.07
C ILE A 663 -23.52 -12.81 27.05
N PRO A 664 -23.28 -13.27 28.29
CA PRO A 664 -22.33 -12.59 29.18
C PRO A 664 -20.95 -12.47 28.54
#